data_AF-A0A3Q1G2D1-F1
#
_entry.id   AF-A0A3Q1G2D1-F1
#
_cell.length_a   1.000
_cell.length_b   1.000
_cell.length_c   1.000
_cell.angle_alpha   90.00
_cell.angle_beta   90.00
_cell.angle_gamma   90.00
#
_symmetry.space_group_name_H-M   'P 1'
#
loop_
_entity.id
_entity.type
_entity.pdbx_description
1 polymer ?
#
loop_
_entity_poly.entity_id
_entity_poly.type
_entity_poly.pdbx_seq_one_letter_code
_entity_poly.pdbx_strand_id
1 'polypeptide(L)'
;MPLTPVVPENHSHVLAEFDCLDPLLSALRLDSGRLKCTCLAVSRKWLALGTSAGGLHLIQREGWKQRLILTHKEGSITQVACCPHDEDFIAVSTSQGLVAVWELQLERRGRPERVSVSWEHRGQSITALCWDTSTLRVFVGDSGGKVSFLRAGSSKLGKGSAFVIFPVQTVTTVDSRVVQLGYQDGRLLVSSLSRCYLCDTDREKFWRVGNKERDGEYGACFFPQNKGLLLGQPPLLYCARPGSRIWEASFNGEVLSTHQFKQLLACPPLPLITYRNEPNYNPVHKTPQSVAFPKLLYLGDQNLLTWTDSAIYIFTPQTGQVLLWSEVKDLVDVAVYRSELFCLHGSGHLSHLSLLSAERCVERLLRRESWSLAAAVCCMFQHAVTTSRARKSVPIDRLEHLRSQLSSSTDLEMISQLEEVISKLEPLDSASSSRRSSISSHESFNVLDCGIYRVISRRGSQSDEETGSLINPSTSEEERLKEFSFVQEDDQGDHDPQSSERMEAERSDQGLQFHLPLSFRPKPPRVALQAVKDSVSSFVKKTTEKINTLQMNSELFQRPELREGGQAEISATAAPYSEEMENEVYDEMSNTEADMQELRLATERAISQIQDPLVLLDPVCLGEALLDWLPTLERILGPAEPGSAAATSNMDAPEEERDYMNTSSEQQEESTCSLEEPTEIVTEEKKETSELGQKEGQYENQLTVDSAENDALNGSPPEPVRVASPKPVPSDLLTNLTELATLYTELSCFRNQNEQTLGSLTFLRRYFFLLDQERVRRMSLLCYQEQPEMKSSFIEAMLECTQSSKVVEVFQRGDLLRSLRSLRELQPWSAPPLLAHLHRLYEKHGEAAVRSFSQFYPTITPADVMTMAQQSHFLAYLDNLVQSRAEEHRLSFLQSLLEPESLRQDWLELALTHDAPQHCDTMTPDGQPRWHSHCFSWGYGRLLALLIRLPADFSSKQKMAESCRSHGYWTGYLYLCSELQRRTEAFSTVCQLDDISLLEGPDGVEPQTLDEWKLLIQLSQQCSCAADSEQLTGVNGSSLSNDSADCGGKISPENLTLMLARTAGPDRALEVLEDCGVQLVLSPHSKLVCELLRVTEKRQR
;
A
#
# COMPACT_ATOMS: atom_id res chain seq x y z
N MET A 1 2.32 46.65 21.30
CA MET A 1 2.85 46.56 19.92
C MET A 1 1.69 46.80 18.98
N PRO A 2 1.80 47.69 17.98
CA PRO A 2 0.66 48.13 17.19
C PRO A 2 -0.16 46.95 16.68
N LEU A 3 -1.45 46.94 17.01
CA LEU A 3 -2.47 45.94 16.63
C LEU A 3 -2.12 45.13 15.38
N THR A 4 -1.95 43.82 15.55
CA THR A 4 -1.58 42.89 14.48
C THR A 4 -2.69 42.88 13.42
N PRO A 5 -2.41 43.23 12.15
CA PRO A 5 -3.45 43.35 11.13
C PRO A 5 -3.91 41.99 10.62
N VAL A 6 -5.23 41.81 10.55
CA VAL A 6 -5.89 40.58 10.10
C VAL A 6 -5.71 40.40 8.58
N VAL A 7 -5.41 39.17 8.17
CA VAL A 7 -5.28 38.75 6.77
C VAL A 7 -6.67 38.43 6.19
N PRO A 8 -6.98 38.85 4.93
CA PRO A 8 -8.27 38.56 4.30
C PRO A 8 -8.56 37.06 4.19
N GLU A 9 -9.83 36.69 4.40
CA GLU A 9 -10.32 35.32 4.57
C GLU A 9 -9.93 34.35 3.45
N ASN A 10 -9.77 34.86 2.23
CA ASN A 10 -9.34 34.12 1.04
C ASN A 10 -7.98 33.41 1.22
N HIS A 11 -7.12 33.86 2.15
CA HIS A 11 -5.81 33.27 2.40
C HIS A 11 -5.87 32.32 3.60
N SER A 12 -5.80 31.01 3.35
CA SER A 12 -5.81 29.95 4.36
C SER A 12 -4.42 29.37 4.66
N HIS A 13 -3.40 29.75 3.88
CA HIS A 13 -2.07 29.15 3.90
C HIS A 13 -0.95 30.19 4.12
N VAL A 14 0.18 29.71 4.63
CA VAL A 14 1.40 30.47 4.91
C VAL A 14 2.64 29.73 4.41
N LEU A 15 3.69 30.49 4.08
CA LEU A 15 5.06 29.97 3.99
C LEU A 15 5.79 30.23 5.32
N ALA A 16 6.48 29.21 5.84
CA ALA A 16 7.19 29.28 7.12
C ALA A 16 8.60 28.67 7.06
N GLU A 17 9.62 29.43 7.49
CA GLU A 17 10.98 28.94 7.77
C GLU A 17 11.04 28.38 9.20
N PHE A 18 11.00 27.06 9.34
CA PHE A 18 11.11 26.40 10.65
C PHE A 18 12.56 26.05 11.01
N ASP A 19 13.38 25.66 10.04
CA ASP A 19 14.69 25.03 10.28
C ASP A 19 15.84 25.89 9.75
N CYS A 20 16.80 26.19 10.61
CA CYS A 20 18.00 26.93 10.23
C CYS A 20 19.04 26.02 9.57
N LEU A 21 19.27 26.21 8.26
CA LEU A 21 20.32 25.48 7.53
C LEU A 21 21.71 26.15 7.60
N ASP A 22 21.83 27.36 8.16
CA ASP A 22 23.12 28.06 8.22
C ASP A 22 24.25 27.25 8.91
N PRO A 23 24.03 26.49 10.01
CA PRO A 23 25.08 25.65 10.60
C PRO A 23 25.59 24.55 9.65
N LEU A 24 24.72 24.00 8.81
CA LEU A 24 25.08 23.04 7.77
C LEU A 24 25.88 23.74 6.66
N LEU A 25 25.44 24.91 6.19
CA LEU A 25 26.16 25.68 5.17
C LEU A 25 27.57 26.06 5.63
N SER A 26 27.74 26.46 6.90
CA SER A 26 29.05 26.73 7.50
C SER A 26 29.93 25.49 7.66
N ALA A 27 29.35 24.33 8.04
CA ALA A 27 30.08 23.06 8.05
C ALA A 27 30.58 22.66 6.64
N LEU A 28 29.80 22.98 5.61
CA LEU A 28 30.14 22.79 4.20
C LEU A 28 31.02 23.90 3.59
N ARG A 29 31.27 24.99 4.33
CA ARG A 29 31.99 26.21 3.90
C ARG A 29 31.36 26.95 2.71
N LEU A 30 30.04 26.78 2.52
CA LEU A 30 29.25 27.46 1.48
C LEU A 30 28.91 28.92 1.86
N ASP A 31 29.03 29.24 3.15
CA ASP A 31 29.06 30.61 3.70
C ASP A 31 30.36 31.36 3.31
N SER A 32 31.47 30.63 3.15
CA SER A 32 32.73 31.20 2.74
C SER A 32 32.66 31.56 1.25
N GLY A 33 32.60 32.87 0.93
CA GLY A 33 32.38 33.40 -0.43
C GLY A 33 33.41 33.02 -1.52
N ARG A 34 34.31 32.07 -1.24
CA ARG A 34 35.16 31.36 -2.20
C ARG A 34 34.45 30.16 -2.86
N LEU A 35 33.53 29.51 -2.15
CA LEU A 35 32.79 28.34 -2.63
C LEU A 35 31.29 28.68 -2.59
N LYS A 36 30.65 28.73 -3.77
CA LYS A 36 29.22 29.03 -3.87
C LYS A 36 28.43 27.78 -4.25
N CYS A 37 27.25 27.62 -3.65
CA CYS A 37 26.21 26.77 -4.21
C CYS A 37 25.72 27.39 -5.54
N THR A 38 25.55 26.58 -6.58
CA THR A 38 25.22 27.04 -7.95
C THR A 38 23.88 26.52 -8.45
N CYS A 39 23.42 25.38 -7.94
CA CYS A 39 22.11 24.78 -8.22
C CYS A 39 21.82 23.70 -7.17
N LEU A 40 20.56 23.30 -7.03
CA LEU A 40 20.18 22.21 -6.12
C LEU A 40 19.06 21.34 -6.68
N ALA A 41 18.96 20.13 -6.16
CA ALA A 41 17.83 19.22 -6.35
C ALA A 41 17.46 18.56 -5.01
N VAL A 42 16.23 18.06 -4.92
CA VAL A 42 15.71 17.39 -3.72
C VAL A 42 14.96 16.11 -4.11
N SER A 43 15.09 15.07 -3.28
CA SER A 43 14.34 13.82 -3.33
C SER A 43 13.78 13.50 -1.93
N ARG A 44 13.23 12.29 -1.71
CA ARG A 44 12.73 11.86 -0.39
C ARG A 44 13.86 11.75 0.64
N LYS A 45 14.98 11.13 0.29
CA LYS A 45 16.19 10.97 1.13
C LYS A 45 17.15 12.16 1.04
N TRP A 46 17.35 12.73 -0.16
CA TRP A 46 18.49 13.60 -0.46
C TRP A 46 18.12 15.07 -0.68
N LEU A 47 18.94 15.96 -0.13
CA LEU A 47 19.17 17.31 -0.63
C LEU A 47 20.54 17.32 -1.32
N ALA A 48 20.56 17.67 -2.61
CA ALA A 48 21.72 17.59 -3.48
C ALA A 48 22.16 18.99 -3.90
N LEU A 49 23.33 19.45 -3.46
CA LEU A 49 23.85 20.80 -3.71
C LEU A 49 25.05 20.76 -4.67
N GLY A 50 24.91 21.40 -5.83
CA GLY A 50 26.01 21.62 -6.78
C GLY A 50 26.81 22.87 -6.44
N THR A 51 28.12 22.87 -6.66
CA THR A 51 29.00 24.01 -6.32
C THR A 51 29.84 24.54 -7.48
N SER A 52 30.28 25.79 -7.30
CA SER A 52 31.22 26.50 -8.18
C SER A 52 32.56 25.79 -8.37
N ALA A 53 32.96 24.90 -7.45
CA ALA A 53 34.20 24.14 -7.52
C ALA A 53 34.07 22.76 -8.18
N GLY A 54 32.88 22.39 -8.68
CA GLY A 54 32.63 21.07 -9.27
C GLY A 54 32.29 19.97 -8.25
N GLY A 55 32.11 20.31 -6.97
CA GLY A 55 31.64 19.37 -5.94
C GLY A 55 30.12 19.31 -5.87
N LEU A 56 29.56 18.11 -5.91
CA LEU A 56 28.18 17.79 -5.57
C LEU A 56 28.15 17.24 -4.14
N HIS A 57 27.45 17.92 -3.23
CA HIS A 57 27.27 17.49 -1.85
C HIS A 57 25.90 16.84 -1.69
N LEU A 58 25.87 15.61 -1.17
CA LEU A 58 24.64 14.87 -0.91
C LEU A 58 24.38 14.82 0.60
N ILE A 59 23.32 15.51 1.01
CA ILE A 59 22.87 15.66 2.40
C ILE A 59 21.65 14.78 2.61
N GLN A 60 21.72 13.86 3.56
CA GLN A 60 20.53 13.15 4.03
C GLN A 60 19.64 14.18 4.74
N ARG A 61 18.40 14.35 4.27
CA ARG A 61 17.42 15.30 4.83
C ARG A 61 17.14 14.99 6.30
N GLU A 62 16.99 13.72 6.62
CA GLU A 62 16.89 13.22 8.00
C GLU A 62 18.18 13.52 8.78
N GLY A 63 18.06 14.41 9.77
CA GLY A 63 19.16 14.86 10.61
C GLY A 63 20.19 15.78 9.92
N TRP A 64 19.93 16.24 8.69
CA TRP A 64 20.75 17.19 7.93
C TRP A 64 22.25 16.80 7.79
N LYS A 65 22.56 15.51 7.62
CA LYS A 65 23.94 15.01 7.58
C LYS A 65 24.45 14.82 6.15
N GLN A 66 25.53 15.49 5.78
CA GLN A 66 26.23 15.20 4.53
C GLN A 66 26.80 13.76 4.56
N ARG A 67 26.42 12.93 3.59
CA ARG A 67 26.88 11.53 3.47
C ARG A 67 27.95 11.34 2.40
N LEU A 68 27.80 12.01 1.26
CA LEU A 68 28.69 11.83 0.10
C LEU A 68 29.09 13.19 -0.49
N ILE A 69 30.30 13.25 -1.05
CA ILE A 69 30.72 14.33 -1.96
C ILE A 69 31.21 13.69 -3.26
N LEU A 70 30.57 14.03 -4.38
CA LEU A 70 30.95 13.57 -5.71
C LEU A 70 31.63 14.72 -6.44
N THR A 71 32.83 14.50 -7.00
CA THR A 71 33.64 15.58 -7.57
C THR A 71 33.75 15.51 -9.09
N HIS A 72 33.73 16.68 -9.70
CA HIS A 72 33.92 16.91 -11.13
C HIS A 72 35.11 17.84 -11.34
N LYS A 73 35.98 17.45 -12.28
CA LYS A 73 37.11 18.26 -12.78
C LYS A 73 36.71 19.09 -14.01
N GLU A 74 35.51 18.83 -14.51
CA GLU A 74 34.96 19.31 -15.77
C GLU A 74 34.20 20.64 -15.64
N GLY A 75 34.50 21.42 -14.60
CA GLY A 75 33.94 22.75 -14.32
C GLY A 75 32.98 22.79 -13.13
N SER A 76 32.45 24.00 -12.86
CA SER A 76 31.36 24.20 -11.90
C SER A 76 30.12 23.40 -12.28
N ILE A 77 29.39 22.89 -11.29
CA ILE A 77 28.09 22.23 -11.55
C ILE A 77 27.05 23.30 -11.90
N THR A 78 26.21 23.04 -12.90
CA THR A 78 25.24 24.01 -13.46
C THR A 78 23.78 23.62 -13.23
N GLN A 79 23.46 22.33 -13.29
CA GLN A 79 22.16 21.76 -12.91
C GLN A 79 22.40 20.39 -12.28
N VAL A 80 21.50 19.99 -11.38
CA VAL A 80 21.44 18.65 -10.76
C VAL A 80 19.99 18.18 -10.86
N ALA A 81 19.75 16.88 -11.01
CA ALA A 81 18.42 16.29 -10.87
C ALA A 81 18.52 14.91 -10.22
N CYS A 82 17.87 14.72 -9.07
CA CYS A 82 17.66 13.40 -8.47
C CYS A 82 16.56 12.67 -9.25
N CYS A 83 16.66 11.35 -9.43
CA CYS A 83 15.58 10.57 -10.02
C CYS A 83 14.39 10.44 -9.03
N PRO A 84 13.13 10.75 -9.44
CA PRO A 84 11.98 10.75 -8.52
C PRO A 84 11.50 9.39 -7.99
N HIS A 85 11.89 8.28 -8.62
CA HIS A 85 11.46 6.92 -8.21
C HIS A 85 12.62 6.04 -7.73
N ASP A 86 13.84 6.31 -8.19
CA ASP A 86 15.03 5.55 -7.82
C ASP A 86 16.09 6.52 -7.26
N GLU A 87 16.21 6.54 -5.93
CA GLU A 87 17.08 7.50 -5.24
C GLU A 87 18.57 7.11 -5.25
N ASP A 88 18.93 6.00 -5.92
CA ASP A 88 20.32 5.66 -6.22
C ASP A 88 20.84 6.38 -7.47
N PHE A 89 19.98 6.98 -8.31
CA PHE A 89 20.41 7.69 -9.52
C PHE A 89 20.32 9.23 -9.43
N ILE A 90 21.44 9.90 -9.69
CA ILE A 90 21.53 11.38 -9.72
C ILE A 90 22.24 11.86 -10.99
N ALA A 91 21.57 12.77 -11.70
CA ALA A 91 22.09 13.46 -12.88
C ALA A 91 22.76 14.78 -12.50
N VAL A 92 23.88 15.08 -13.15
CA VAL A 92 24.71 16.28 -12.92
C VAL A 92 25.15 16.86 -14.25
N SER A 93 25.09 18.18 -14.41
CA SER A 93 25.69 18.89 -15.53
C SER A 93 26.77 19.87 -15.09
N THR A 94 27.74 20.16 -15.97
CA THR A 94 28.81 21.13 -15.70
C THR A 94 28.86 22.26 -16.73
N SER A 95 29.53 23.36 -16.36
CA SER A 95 29.74 24.54 -17.22
C SER A 95 30.58 24.30 -18.48
N GLN A 96 31.18 23.12 -18.67
CA GLN A 96 31.81 22.73 -19.95
C GLN A 96 30.84 22.04 -20.92
N GLY A 97 29.59 21.80 -20.51
CA GLY A 97 28.60 21.05 -21.29
C GLY A 97 28.72 19.52 -21.14
N LEU A 98 29.34 19.06 -20.06
CA LEU A 98 29.29 17.65 -19.65
C LEU A 98 27.96 17.36 -18.95
N VAL A 99 27.38 16.19 -19.24
CA VAL A 99 26.34 15.55 -18.42
C VAL A 99 26.91 14.25 -17.88
N ALA A 100 26.69 13.95 -16.62
CA ALA A 100 27.02 12.66 -16.01
C ALA A 100 25.86 12.17 -15.15
N VAL A 101 25.62 10.86 -15.18
CA VAL A 101 24.74 10.17 -14.24
C VAL A 101 25.60 9.33 -13.30
N TRP A 102 25.31 9.44 -12.01
CA TRP A 102 25.89 8.61 -10.96
C TRP A 102 24.86 7.60 -10.46
N GLU A 103 25.32 6.38 -10.21
CA GLU A 103 24.67 5.37 -9.36
C GLU A 103 25.34 5.43 -7.98
N LEU A 104 24.57 5.58 -6.90
CA LEU A 104 25.10 5.77 -5.54
C LEU A 104 25.43 4.45 -4.83
N GLN A 105 24.82 3.33 -5.24
CA GLN A 105 25.00 1.98 -4.70
C GLN A 105 24.68 1.86 -3.20
N LEU A 106 23.64 2.57 -2.72
CA LEU A 106 23.33 2.70 -1.29
C LEU A 106 22.98 1.35 -0.65
N GLU A 107 22.18 0.52 -1.31
CA GLU A 107 21.77 -0.79 -0.79
C GLU A 107 22.93 -1.79 -0.76
N ARG A 108 23.83 -1.70 -1.74
CA ARG A 108 24.99 -2.60 -1.91
C ARG A 108 26.21 -2.17 -1.10
N ARG A 109 26.12 -1.08 -0.31
CA ARG A 109 27.24 -0.42 0.38
C ARG A 109 28.46 -0.17 -0.53
N GLY A 110 28.17 0.15 -1.80
CA GLY A 110 29.18 0.29 -2.84
C GLY A 110 29.96 1.61 -2.79
N ARG A 111 30.65 1.92 -3.88
CA ARG A 111 31.23 3.25 -4.10
C ARG A 111 30.51 3.88 -5.29
N PRO A 112 30.00 5.12 -5.17
CA PRO A 112 29.27 5.77 -6.26
C PRO A 112 30.04 5.74 -7.59
N GLU A 113 29.39 5.25 -8.64
CA GLU A 113 29.98 5.04 -9.97
C GLU A 113 29.34 5.96 -11.02
N ARG A 114 30.14 6.51 -11.93
CA ARG A 114 29.66 7.29 -13.08
C ARG A 114 29.16 6.35 -14.18
N VAL A 115 27.96 5.80 -14.02
CA VAL A 115 27.36 4.83 -14.95
C VAL A 115 27.24 5.33 -16.39
N SER A 116 27.09 6.65 -16.59
CA SER A 116 26.84 7.23 -17.91
C SER A 116 27.32 8.67 -18.02
N VAL A 117 27.92 9.04 -19.16
CA VAL A 117 28.58 10.34 -19.36
C VAL A 117 28.39 10.82 -20.81
N SER A 118 28.03 12.08 -21.02
CA SER A 118 27.79 12.70 -22.34
C SER A 118 28.49 14.05 -22.49
N TRP A 119 29.07 14.28 -23.67
CA TRP A 119 29.64 15.57 -24.11
C TRP A 119 28.81 16.22 -25.24
N GLU A 120 27.57 15.79 -25.44
CA GLU A 120 26.73 16.17 -26.58
C GLU A 120 26.33 17.67 -26.61
N HIS A 121 26.48 18.35 -25.46
CA HIS A 121 26.24 19.78 -25.27
C HIS A 121 27.55 20.57 -25.03
N ARG A 122 28.72 20.00 -25.35
CA ARG A 122 30.03 20.61 -25.05
C ARG A 122 30.16 22.02 -25.63
N GLY A 123 30.43 22.98 -24.74
CA GLY A 123 30.54 24.41 -25.09
C GLY A 123 29.22 25.18 -25.14
N GLN A 124 28.08 24.53 -24.85
CA GLN A 124 26.82 25.18 -24.49
C GLN A 124 26.60 25.06 -22.98
N SER A 125 25.88 26.02 -22.38
CA SER A 125 25.44 25.90 -20.99
C SER A 125 24.17 25.06 -20.93
N ILE A 126 24.17 24.01 -20.10
CA ILE A 126 23.01 23.16 -19.87
C ILE A 126 22.07 23.90 -18.90
N THR A 127 20.82 24.10 -19.33
CA THR A 127 19.83 24.97 -18.66
C THR A 127 18.73 24.21 -17.96
N ALA A 128 18.47 22.96 -18.36
CA ALA A 128 17.45 22.11 -17.78
C ALA A 128 17.85 20.63 -17.84
N LEU A 129 17.49 19.88 -16.80
CA LEU A 129 17.55 18.42 -16.72
C LEU A 129 16.15 17.91 -16.33
N CYS A 130 15.73 16.79 -16.90
CA CYS A 130 14.47 16.13 -16.54
C CYS A 130 14.62 14.62 -16.63
N TRP A 131 14.04 13.88 -15.67
CA TRP A 131 14.07 12.43 -15.66
C TRP A 131 12.85 11.83 -16.37
N ASP A 132 13.10 10.78 -17.14
CA ASP A 132 12.15 9.73 -17.44
C ASP A 132 12.46 8.56 -16.50
N THR A 133 11.54 8.29 -15.57
CA THR A 133 11.63 7.24 -14.57
C THR A 133 11.24 5.86 -15.09
N SER A 134 10.51 5.73 -16.20
CA SER A 134 10.08 4.43 -16.74
C SER A 134 11.12 3.78 -17.65
N THR A 135 11.97 4.57 -18.31
CA THR A 135 13.10 4.04 -19.11
C THR A 135 14.48 4.44 -18.56
N LEU A 136 14.53 5.01 -17.35
CA LEU A 136 15.73 5.44 -16.62
C LEU A 136 16.70 6.26 -17.49
N ARG A 137 16.19 7.35 -18.09
CA ARG A 137 16.96 8.27 -18.94
C ARG A 137 16.77 9.73 -18.50
N VAL A 138 17.79 10.55 -18.75
CA VAL A 138 17.82 11.97 -18.44
C VAL A 138 17.71 12.76 -19.74
N PHE A 139 16.65 13.57 -19.88
CA PHE A 139 16.56 14.60 -20.90
C PHE A 139 17.35 15.84 -20.49
N VAL A 140 18.04 16.43 -21.46
CA VAL A 140 19.00 17.54 -21.27
C VAL A 140 18.68 18.63 -22.27
N GLY A 141 18.51 19.87 -21.80
CA GLY A 141 18.29 21.06 -22.62
C GLY A 141 19.39 22.10 -22.43
N ASP A 142 19.74 22.83 -23.50
CA ASP A 142 20.83 23.82 -23.46
C ASP A 142 20.47 25.22 -23.98
N SER A 143 21.45 26.13 -23.86
CA SER A 143 21.42 27.50 -24.37
C SER A 143 21.30 27.63 -25.90
N GLY A 144 21.67 26.59 -26.65
CA GLY A 144 21.54 26.55 -28.11
C GLY A 144 20.18 26.04 -28.60
N GLY A 145 19.29 25.61 -27.69
CA GLY A 145 18.00 25.00 -28.04
C GLY A 145 18.08 23.50 -28.35
N LYS A 146 19.24 22.86 -28.13
CA LYS A 146 19.39 21.42 -28.35
C LYS A 146 18.79 20.63 -27.20
N VAL A 147 18.08 19.56 -27.52
CA VAL A 147 17.51 18.61 -26.55
C VAL A 147 17.98 17.20 -26.88
N SER A 148 18.64 16.55 -25.92
CA SER A 148 19.09 15.15 -26.01
C SER A 148 18.55 14.32 -24.86
N PHE A 149 18.66 12.99 -24.94
CA PHE A 149 18.65 12.13 -23.75
C PHE A 149 19.98 11.39 -23.55
N LEU A 150 20.27 11.04 -22.29
CA LEU A 150 21.32 10.13 -21.84
C LEU A 150 20.66 9.01 -21.00
N ARG A 151 20.83 7.74 -21.37
CA ARG A 151 20.35 6.60 -20.57
C ARG A 151 21.28 6.34 -19.37
N ALA A 152 20.72 5.95 -18.23
CA ALA A 152 21.49 5.64 -17.01
C ALA A 152 21.86 4.15 -16.87
N GLY A 153 21.12 3.24 -17.52
CA GLY A 153 21.29 1.79 -17.39
C GLY A 153 22.68 1.29 -17.81
N SER A 154 23.22 0.35 -17.03
CA SER A 154 24.57 -0.20 -17.21
C SER A 154 24.74 -0.92 -18.55
N SER A 155 25.86 -0.68 -19.25
CA SER A 155 26.21 -1.32 -20.52
C SER A 155 26.63 -2.79 -20.41
N LYS A 156 26.18 -3.50 -19.35
CA LYS A 156 26.51 -4.90 -19.03
C LYS A 156 25.35 -5.86 -19.29
N LEU A 157 24.18 -5.37 -19.73
CA LEU A 157 23.00 -6.21 -19.98
C LEU A 157 23.15 -7.04 -21.26
N GLY A 158 23.41 -8.34 -21.09
CA GLY A 158 23.20 -9.38 -22.10
C GLY A 158 24.29 -9.55 -23.18
N LYS A 159 25.00 -10.69 -23.15
CA LYS A 159 25.67 -11.25 -24.34
C LYS A 159 24.62 -11.81 -25.32
N GLY A 160 23.78 -10.95 -25.92
CA GLY A 160 22.56 -11.42 -26.58
C GLY A 160 21.86 -10.52 -27.60
N SER A 161 22.38 -9.35 -27.97
CA SER A 161 21.83 -8.58 -29.10
C SER A 161 22.87 -7.68 -29.76
N ALA A 162 23.05 -7.83 -31.08
CA ALA A 162 24.06 -7.12 -31.85
C ALA A 162 23.47 -5.91 -32.61
N PHE A 163 22.90 -4.96 -31.88
CA PHE A 163 22.55 -3.63 -32.40
C PHE A 163 23.22 -2.54 -31.55
N VAL A 164 23.72 -1.50 -32.21
CA VAL A 164 24.45 -0.40 -31.55
C VAL A 164 23.46 0.50 -30.82
N ILE A 165 23.21 0.21 -29.54
CA ILE A 165 22.46 1.09 -28.65
C ILE A 165 23.37 2.28 -28.32
N PHE A 166 23.10 3.42 -28.96
CA PHE A 166 23.75 4.69 -28.60
C PHE A 166 23.21 5.13 -27.22
N PRO A 167 24.08 5.35 -26.20
CA PRO A 167 23.64 5.76 -24.87
C PRO A 167 23.12 7.20 -24.83
N VAL A 168 23.43 7.98 -25.88
CA VAL A 168 23.04 9.37 -26.08
C VAL A 168 22.40 9.51 -27.45
N GLN A 169 21.28 10.23 -27.53
CA GLN A 169 20.61 10.59 -28.78
C GLN A 169 20.06 12.02 -28.69
N THR A 170 20.29 12.84 -29.71
CA THR A 170 19.60 14.13 -29.85
C THR A 170 18.15 13.87 -30.24
N VAL A 171 17.21 14.37 -29.43
CA VAL A 171 15.76 14.26 -29.66
C VAL A 171 15.31 15.33 -30.64
N THR A 172 15.73 16.58 -30.43
CA THR A 172 15.34 17.71 -31.28
C THR A 172 16.26 18.91 -31.07
N THR A 173 16.12 19.92 -31.94
CA THR A 173 16.66 21.26 -31.76
C THR A 173 15.52 22.26 -31.89
N VAL A 174 15.12 22.88 -30.78
CA VAL A 174 14.20 24.02 -30.79
C VAL A 174 14.92 25.29 -31.22
N ASP A 175 14.16 26.33 -31.53
CA ASP A 175 14.63 27.56 -32.18
C ASP A 175 15.32 28.58 -31.24
N SER A 176 15.24 28.37 -29.93
CA SER A 176 15.80 29.25 -28.91
C SER A 176 16.14 28.47 -27.64
N ARG A 177 16.95 29.09 -26.76
CA ARG A 177 17.39 28.53 -25.46
C ARG A 177 16.25 27.83 -24.72
N VAL A 178 16.52 26.60 -24.26
CA VAL A 178 15.62 25.87 -23.38
C VAL A 178 15.60 26.56 -22.00
N VAL A 179 14.41 26.81 -21.48
CA VAL A 179 14.15 27.43 -20.16
C VAL A 179 13.80 26.37 -19.13
N GLN A 180 12.96 25.39 -19.53
CA GLN A 180 12.49 24.32 -18.66
C GLN A 180 12.16 23.07 -19.48
N LEU A 181 12.39 21.89 -18.89
CA LEU A 181 11.91 20.59 -19.38
C LEU A 181 10.94 19.98 -18.38
N GLY A 182 10.03 19.13 -18.86
CA GLY A 182 9.20 18.25 -18.05
C GLY A 182 8.91 16.96 -18.81
N TYR A 183 8.65 15.85 -18.13
CA TYR A 183 8.31 14.58 -18.76
C TYR A 183 7.23 13.86 -17.96
N GLN A 184 6.21 13.36 -18.66
CA GLN A 184 5.13 12.56 -18.09
C GLN A 184 4.50 11.70 -19.20
N ASP A 185 4.17 10.44 -18.89
CA ASP A 185 3.34 9.53 -19.69
C ASP A 185 3.68 9.53 -21.21
N GLY A 186 4.96 9.30 -21.52
CA GLY A 186 5.50 9.23 -22.88
C GLY A 186 5.67 10.57 -23.60
N ARG A 187 5.39 11.71 -22.92
CA ARG A 187 5.49 13.06 -23.52
C ARG A 187 6.54 13.92 -22.82
N LEU A 188 7.48 14.42 -23.63
CA LEU A 188 8.51 15.39 -23.25
C LEU A 188 8.04 16.82 -23.58
N LEU A 189 7.92 17.64 -22.55
CA LEU A 189 7.63 19.06 -22.61
C LEU A 189 8.93 19.87 -22.73
N VAL A 190 9.02 20.74 -23.74
CA VAL A 190 10.17 21.62 -23.97
C VAL A 190 9.73 23.08 -23.99
N SER A 191 10.07 23.82 -22.93
CA SER A 191 9.79 25.24 -22.77
C SER A 191 10.99 26.06 -23.31
N SER A 192 10.82 26.82 -24.39
CA SER A 192 11.85 27.73 -24.94
C SER A 192 11.48 29.21 -24.75
N LEU A 193 12.43 30.12 -25.00
CA LEU A 193 12.18 31.58 -24.90
C LEU A 193 11.03 32.05 -25.82
N SER A 194 10.93 31.48 -27.02
CA SER A 194 9.97 31.88 -28.05
C SER A 194 8.66 31.09 -28.02
N ARG A 195 8.69 29.82 -27.64
CA ARG A 195 7.57 28.87 -27.77
C ARG A 195 7.56 27.83 -26.66
N CYS A 196 6.55 26.98 -26.66
CA CYS A 196 6.49 25.78 -25.84
C CYS A 196 6.08 24.62 -26.75
N TYR A 197 6.78 23.50 -26.64
CA TYR A 197 6.67 22.33 -27.51
C TYR A 197 6.35 21.10 -26.67
N LEU A 198 5.60 20.18 -27.26
CA LEU A 198 5.29 18.88 -26.68
C LEU A 198 5.72 17.80 -27.65
N CYS A 199 6.56 16.88 -27.20
CA CYS A 199 7.11 15.78 -27.98
C CYS A 199 6.53 14.46 -27.46
N ASP A 200 5.83 13.72 -28.32
CA ASP A 200 5.55 12.29 -28.12
C ASP A 200 6.87 11.53 -28.36
N THR A 201 7.45 10.92 -27.32
CA THR A 201 8.79 10.30 -27.41
C THR A 201 8.80 8.93 -28.07
N ASP A 202 7.62 8.34 -28.26
CA ASP A 202 7.47 6.96 -28.75
C ASP A 202 7.13 6.98 -30.25
N ARG A 203 6.50 8.07 -30.71
CA ARG A 203 6.20 8.34 -32.12
C ARG A 203 7.12 9.38 -32.76
N GLU A 204 8.05 9.95 -31.99
CA GLU A 204 8.94 11.07 -32.36
C GLU A 204 8.18 12.28 -32.97
N LYS A 205 6.98 12.59 -32.46
CA LYS A 205 6.12 13.65 -33.01
C LYS A 205 6.11 14.90 -32.15
N PHE A 206 6.31 16.05 -32.80
CA PHE A 206 6.43 17.35 -32.17
C PHE A 206 5.22 18.24 -32.44
N TRP A 207 4.61 18.73 -31.37
CA TRP A 207 3.46 19.63 -31.39
C TRP A 207 3.86 20.98 -30.77
N ARG A 208 3.24 22.08 -31.20
CA ARG A 208 3.39 23.39 -30.55
C ARG A 208 2.22 23.62 -29.60
N VAL A 209 2.52 23.99 -28.35
CA VAL A 209 1.51 24.25 -27.32
C VAL A 209 0.87 25.61 -27.59
N GLY A 210 -0.33 25.58 -28.18
CA GLY A 210 -1.05 26.74 -28.69
C GLY A 210 -0.39 27.45 -29.89
N ASN A 211 -1.03 28.53 -30.35
CA ASN A 211 -0.68 29.17 -31.63
C ASN A 211 0.01 30.55 -31.53
N LYS A 212 0.02 31.20 -30.36
CA LYS A 212 0.75 32.46 -30.17
C LYS A 212 2.16 32.19 -29.65
N GLU A 213 3.10 33.00 -30.08
CA GLU A 213 4.50 32.96 -29.61
C GLU A 213 4.63 33.79 -28.31
N ARG A 214 5.79 33.77 -27.69
CA ARG A 214 6.16 34.56 -26.52
C ARG A 214 7.59 35.07 -26.70
N ASP A 215 8.05 35.96 -25.82
CA ASP A 215 9.41 36.46 -25.82
C ASP A 215 9.85 36.72 -24.36
N GLY A 216 10.84 35.98 -23.90
CA GLY A 216 11.34 36.00 -22.52
C GLY A 216 11.38 34.61 -21.85
N GLU A 217 11.95 34.54 -20.65
CA GLU A 217 11.99 33.30 -19.85
C GLU A 217 10.60 33.00 -19.27
N TYR A 218 10.04 31.85 -19.68
CA TYR A 218 8.72 31.39 -19.26
C TYR A 218 8.69 29.87 -19.06
N GLY A 219 8.21 29.46 -17.89
CA GLY A 219 8.11 28.06 -17.50
C GLY A 219 7.00 27.28 -18.19
N ALA A 220 7.05 25.96 -18.04
CA ALA A 220 5.95 25.05 -18.35
C ALA A 220 6.13 23.73 -17.58
N CYS A 221 5.05 23.16 -17.07
CA CYS A 221 5.04 21.89 -16.37
C CYS A 221 3.75 21.11 -16.63
N PHE A 222 3.83 19.78 -16.52
CA PHE A 222 2.64 18.94 -16.39
C PHE A 222 2.03 19.11 -15.00
N PHE A 223 0.74 18.82 -14.91
CA PHE A 223 -0.02 18.77 -13.67
C PHE A 223 -0.73 17.41 -13.63
N PRO A 224 -0.28 16.46 -12.78
CA PRO A 224 -0.94 15.18 -12.64
C PRO A 224 -2.33 15.40 -12.03
N GLN A 225 -3.35 14.74 -12.58
CA GLN A 225 -4.69 14.76 -11.97
C GLN A 225 -4.76 13.77 -10.81
N ASN A 226 -5.48 14.13 -9.75
CA ASN A 226 -5.57 13.29 -8.55
C ASN A 226 -6.27 11.97 -8.86
N LYS A 227 -5.57 10.87 -8.52
CA LYS A 227 -5.94 9.49 -8.87
C LYS A 227 -7.26 8.99 -8.26
N GLY A 228 -7.90 9.78 -7.38
CA GLY A 228 -9.09 9.38 -6.62
C GLY A 228 -10.45 9.90 -7.11
N LEU A 229 -10.52 10.76 -8.15
CA LEU A 229 -11.81 11.39 -8.55
C LEU A 229 -12.17 11.32 -10.04
N LEU A 230 -11.21 11.20 -10.96
CA LEU A 230 -11.48 11.13 -12.41
C LEU A 230 -10.62 10.05 -13.07
N LEU A 231 -11.09 8.81 -13.02
CA LEU A 231 -10.38 7.67 -13.61
C LEU A 231 -10.40 7.76 -15.15
N GLY A 232 -9.23 7.99 -15.76
CA GLY A 232 -9.05 7.95 -17.23
C GLY A 232 -8.95 9.29 -17.97
N GLN A 233 -8.97 10.44 -17.28
CA GLN A 233 -8.63 11.73 -17.90
C GLN A 233 -7.10 11.93 -17.99
N PRO A 234 -6.56 12.50 -19.09
CA PRO A 234 -5.12 12.68 -19.27
C PRO A 234 -4.58 13.91 -18.50
N PRO A 235 -3.29 13.93 -18.11
CA PRO A 235 -2.71 15.01 -17.34
C PRO A 235 -2.72 16.35 -18.09
N LEU A 236 -2.95 17.43 -17.35
CA LEU A 236 -3.05 18.78 -17.90
C LEU A 236 -1.67 19.42 -18.01
N LEU A 237 -1.53 20.37 -18.95
CA LEU A 237 -0.30 21.09 -19.21
C LEU A 237 -0.46 22.57 -18.89
N TYR A 238 0.39 23.10 -18.02
CA TYR A 238 0.42 24.52 -17.67
C TYR A 238 1.64 25.23 -18.25
N CYS A 239 1.43 26.34 -18.95
CA CYS A 239 2.45 27.05 -19.73
C CYS A 239 2.41 28.56 -19.46
N ALA A 240 3.50 29.13 -18.94
CA ALA A 240 3.59 30.55 -18.62
C ALA A 240 3.65 31.44 -19.88
N ARG A 241 3.02 32.61 -19.79
CA ARG A 241 2.86 33.58 -20.89
C ARG A 241 2.94 35.05 -20.43
N PRO A 242 3.28 35.98 -21.33
CA PRO A 242 3.41 37.41 -21.02
C PRO A 242 2.17 38.04 -20.37
N GLY A 243 2.43 38.91 -19.38
CA GLY A 243 1.41 39.64 -18.62
C GLY A 243 0.80 38.85 -17.46
N SER A 244 1.61 38.05 -16.76
CA SER A 244 1.19 37.19 -15.64
C SER A 244 0.03 36.26 -16.01
N ARG A 245 0.20 35.54 -17.13
CA ARG A 245 -0.78 34.58 -17.64
C ARG A 245 -0.22 33.17 -17.59
N ILE A 246 -1.10 32.20 -17.36
CA ILE A 246 -0.79 30.78 -17.54
C ILE A 246 -1.86 30.20 -18.48
N TRP A 247 -1.41 29.53 -19.53
CA TRP A 247 -2.28 28.70 -20.38
C TRP A 247 -2.39 27.33 -19.76
N GLU A 248 -3.63 26.88 -19.63
CA GLU A 248 -3.98 25.49 -19.39
C GLU A 248 -4.23 24.83 -20.75
N ALA A 249 -3.62 23.67 -20.98
CA ALA A 249 -3.66 22.97 -22.24
C ALA A 249 -3.95 21.48 -22.05
N SER A 250 -4.61 20.88 -23.03
CA SER A 250 -4.81 19.45 -23.12
C SER A 250 -3.46 18.74 -23.28
N PHE A 251 -3.43 17.44 -22.98
CA PHE A 251 -2.23 16.62 -23.21
C PHE A 251 -1.81 16.54 -24.69
N ASN A 252 -2.63 17.04 -25.63
CA ASN A 252 -2.30 17.18 -27.06
C ASN A 252 -1.73 18.57 -27.44
N GLY A 253 -1.59 19.51 -26.49
CA GLY A 253 -1.04 20.84 -26.70
C GLY A 253 -2.04 21.91 -27.15
N GLU A 254 -3.34 21.59 -27.16
CA GLU A 254 -4.42 22.53 -27.44
C GLU A 254 -4.73 23.35 -26.20
N VAL A 255 -4.88 24.67 -26.32
CA VAL A 255 -5.12 25.56 -25.17
C VAL A 255 -6.60 25.51 -24.80
N LEU A 256 -6.89 25.06 -23.58
CA LEU A 256 -8.24 24.95 -23.02
C LEU A 256 -8.66 26.26 -22.35
N SER A 257 -7.78 26.84 -21.52
CA SER A 257 -8.08 28.05 -20.75
C SER A 257 -6.90 29.03 -20.68
N THR A 258 -7.14 30.24 -20.17
CA THR A 258 -6.09 31.23 -19.93
C THR A 258 -6.34 31.94 -18.60
N HIS A 259 -5.63 31.48 -17.58
CA HIS A 259 -5.58 32.07 -16.25
C HIS A 259 -4.86 33.43 -16.30
N GLN A 260 -5.42 34.47 -15.67
CA GLN A 260 -4.93 35.86 -15.77
C GLN A 260 -4.67 36.49 -14.39
N PHE A 261 -3.48 36.24 -13.84
CA PHE A 261 -3.13 36.61 -12.47
C PHE A 261 -2.77 38.10 -12.28
N LYS A 262 -2.54 38.89 -13.35
CA LYS A 262 -2.10 40.30 -13.25
C LYS A 262 -2.96 41.17 -12.31
N GLN A 263 -4.28 40.98 -12.30
CA GLN A 263 -5.17 41.71 -11.39
C GLN A 263 -5.22 41.09 -9.99
N LEU A 264 -5.12 39.76 -9.88
CA LEU A 264 -5.12 39.05 -8.60
C LEU A 264 -3.86 39.35 -7.78
N LEU A 265 -2.71 39.52 -8.44
CA LEU A 265 -1.43 39.98 -7.86
C LEU A 265 -1.44 41.45 -7.38
N ALA A 266 -2.60 42.11 -7.35
CA ALA A 266 -2.81 43.37 -6.64
C ALA A 266 -3.08 43.17 -5.13
N CYS A 267 -3.29 41.94 -4.66
CA CYS A 267 -3.31 41.65 -3.23
C CYS A 267 -1.95 41.99 -2.59
N PRO A 268 -1.92 42.46 -1.33
CA PRO A 268 -0.68 42.61 -0.58
C PRO A 268 0.02 41.24 -0.38
N PRO A 269 1.36 41.22 -0.22
CA PRO A 269 2.09 39.99 0.07
C PRO A 269 1.76 39.49 1.49
N LEU A 270 1.67 38.17 1.66
CA LEU A 270 1.67 37.56 2.99
C LEU A 270 3.10 37.56 3.55
N PRO A 271 3.30 37.89 4.84
CA PRO A 271 4.62 37.83 5.44
C PRO A 271 5.12 36.39 5.49
N LEU A 272 6.42 36.20 5.25
CA LEU A 272 7.09 34.94 5.50
C LEU A 272 7.22 34.75 7.01
N ILE A 273 6.69 33.66 7.56
CA ILE A 273 6.82 33.36 8.99
C ILE A 273 8.22 32.80 9.23
N THR A 274 9.04 33.45 10.06
CA THR A 274 10.42 33.02 10.34
C THR A 274 10.74 33.17 11.82
N TYR A 275 11.68 32.39 12.34
CA TYR A 275 12.29 32.65 13.65
C TYR A 275 13.27 33.84 13.65
N ARG A 276 13.54 34.45 12.48
CA ARG A 276 14.51 35.54 12.29
C ARG A 276 13.90 36.94 12.45
N ASN A 277 12.64 37.12 12.03
CA ASN A 277 11.94 38.41 11.99
C ASN A 277 10.46 38.23 12.40
N GLU A 278 9.90 39.23 13.08
CA GLU A 278 8.47 39.29 13.37
C GLU A 278 7.65 39.42 12.07
N PRO A 279 6.50 38.71 11.95
CA PRO A 279 5.68 38.74 10.74
C PRO A 279 4.91 40.07 10.63
N ASN A 280 5.29 40.89 9.65
CA ASN A 280 4.64 42.18 9.39
C ASN A 280 3.82 42.12 8.09
N TYR A 281 2.50 41.99 8.22
CA TYR A 281 1.55 42.08 7.12
C TYR A 281 1.12 43.53 6.87
N ASN A 282 1.37 44.07 5.68
CA ASN A 282 0.90 45.40 5.30
C ASN A 282 -0.35 45.29 4.42
N PRO A 283 -1.55 45.68 4.89
CA PRO A 283 -2.80 45.51 4.15
C PRO A 283 -2.97 46.45 2.94
N VAL A 284 -2.02 47.35 2.66
CA VAL A 284 -2.07 48.25 1.50
C VAL A 284 -1.95 47.46 0.19
N HIS A 285 -3.05 47.43 -0.57
CA HIS A 285 -3.09 46.86 -1.92
C HIS A 285 -1.98 47.41 -2.83
N LYS A 286 -1.36 46.52 -3.61
CA LYS A 286 -0.35 46.88 -4.60
C LYS A 286 -0.98 47.11 -5.97
N THR A 287 -0.29 47.86 -6.83
CA THR A 287 -0.71 48.05 -8.22
C THR A 287 -0.64 46.72 -9.00
N PRO A 288 -1.60 46.40 -9.89
CA PRO A 288 -1.64 45.16 -10.68
C PRO A 288 -0.31 44.81 -11.38
N GLN A 289 0.35 43.76 -10.89
CA GLN A 289 1.73 43.43 -11.25
C GLN A 289 1.81 42.64 -12.56
N SER A 290 2.79 42.96 -13.41
CA SER A 290 3.01 42.29 -14.71
C SER A 290 4.23 41.37 -14.68
N VAL A 291 4.26 40.49 -13.68
CA VAL A 291 5.30 39.49 -13.41
C VAL A 291 5.42 38.48 -14.57
N ALA A 292 6.67 38.09 -14.90
CA ALA A 292 6.98 36.93 -15.73
C ALA A 292 7.24 35.71 -14.84
N PHE A 293 6.84 34.52 -15.28
CA PHE A 293 6.93 33.28 -14.50
C PHE A 293 8.00 32.36 -15.14
N PRO A 294 9.28 32.43 -14.74
CA PRO A 294 10.42 31.88 -15.49
C PRO A 294 10.48 30.35 -15.47
N LYS A 295 10.11 29.72 -14.34
CA LYS A 295 9.85 28.29 -14.19
C LYS A 295 8.46 28.11 -13.57
N LEU A 296 7.78 27.01 -13.90
CA LEU A 296 6.56 26.56 -13.21
C LEU A 296 6.84 25.21 -12.55
N LEU A 297 6.56 25.05 -11.27
CA LEU A 297 6.71 23.78 -10.55
C LEU A 297 5.38 23.34 -9.96
N TYR A 298 5.16 22.03 -9.88
CA TYR A 298 4.06 21.41 -9.15
C TYR A 298 4.39 21.39 -7.65
N LEU A 299 3.47 21.81 -6.79
CA LEU A 299 3.69 21.94 -5.34
C LEU A 299 2.49 21.40 -4.55
N GLY A 300 2.78 20.50 -3.59
CA GLY A 300 1.77 19.65 -2.96
C GLY A 300 0.98 18.87 -4.02
N ASP A 301 -0.28 18.57 -3.71
CA ASP A 301 -1.15 17.75 -4.57
C ASP A 301 -2.17 18.58 -5.36
N GLN A 302 -2.07 19.91 -5.31
CA GLN A 302 -3.06 20.83 -5.87
C GLN A 302 -2.52 22.15 -6.46
N ASN A 303 -1.27 22.57 -6.19
CA ASN A 303 -0.83 23.96 -6.49
C ASN A 303 0.29 24.06 -7.53
N LEU A 304 0.41 25.26 -8.11
CA LEU A 304 1.51 25.67 -8.98
C LEU A 304 2.37 26.73 -8.28
N LEU A 305 3.69 26.53 -8.30
CA LEU A 305 4.71 27.42 -7.77
C LEU A 305 5.47 28.13 -8.89
N THR A 306 5.77 29.42 -8.69
CA THR A 306 6.76 30.17 -9.47
C THR A 306 7.42 31.25 -8.60
N TRP A 307 8.53 31.82 -9.06
CA TRP A 307 9.28 32.84 -8.32
C TRP A 307 9.93 33.86 -9.25
N THR A 308 10.27 35.02 -8.68
CA THR A 308 11.18 36.01 -9.25
C THR A 308 12.45 36.11 -8.39
N ASP A 309 13.32 37.05 -8.69
CA ASP A 309 14.44 37.50 -7.82
C ASP A 309 14.02 38.06 -6.45
N SER A 310 12.72 38.28 -6.24
CA SER A 310 12.18 39.17 -5.20
C SER A 310 10.93 38.63 -4.49
N ALA A 311 10.25 37.63 -5.04
CA ALA A 311 9.05 37.03 -4.44
C ALA A 311 8.78 35.60 -4.91
N ILE A 312 8.07 34.85 -4.07
CA ILE A 312 7.49 33.54 -4.37
C ILE A 312 5.99 33.70 -4.57
N TYR A 313 5.43 33.05 -5.60
CA TYR A 313 4.01 33.10 -5.95
C TYR A 313 3.44 31.67 -6.04
N ILE A 314 2.28 31.44 -5.43
CA ILE A 314 1.60 30.14 -5.41
C ILE A 314 0.16 30.30 -5.90
N PHE A 315 -0.23 29.50 -6.88
CA PHE A 315 -1.54 29.52 -7.52
C PHE A 315 -2.26 28.17 -7.35
N THR A 316 -3.58 28.21 -7.23
CA THR A 316 -4.45 27.03 -7.26
C THR A 316 -5.16 26.99 -8.61
N PRO A 317 -4.65 26.24 -9.61
CA PRO A 317 -5.11 26.34 -10.99
C PRO A 317 -6.58 25.92 -11.19
N GLN A 318 -7.10 24.99 -10.38
CA GLN A 318 -8.48 24.49 -10.49
C GLN A 318 -9.52 25.58 -10.18
N THR A 319 -9.16 26.56 -9.34
CA THR A 319 -10.02 27.72 -9.02
C THR A 319 -9.60 28.99 -9.74
N GLY A 320 -8.44 28.98 -10.43
CA GLY A 320 -7.83 30.15 -11.05
C GLY A 320 -7.35 31.22 -10.07
N GLN A 321 -7.17 30.88 -8.79
CA GLN A 321 -6.87 31.84 -7.71
C GLN A 321 -5.38 31.88 -7.33
N VAL A 322 -4.99 32.99 -6.69
CA VAL A 322 -3.70 33.11 -6.00
C VAL A 322 -3.90 32.57 -4.58
N LEU A 323 -3.17 31.52 -4.20
CA LEU A 323 -3.22 30.96 -2.85
C LEU A 323 -2.50 31.89 -1.86
N LEU A 324 -1.28 32.30 -2.23
CA LEU A 324 -0.50 33.33 -1.56
C LEU A 324 0.63 33.83 -2.48
N TRP A 325 1.24 34.94 -2.08
CA TRP A 325 2.58 35.30 -2.52
C TRP A 325 3.32 36.04 -1.40
N SER A 326 4.64 35.89 -1.34
CA SER A 326 5.48 36.40 -0.26
C SER A 326 6.79 36.99 -0.81
N GLU A 327 7.25 38.10 -0.23
CA GLU A 327 8.52 38.72 -0.62
C GLU A 327 9.71 37.90 -0.07
N VAL A 328 10.56 37.42 -0.97
CA VAL A 328 11.76 36.63 -0.66
C VAL A 328 12.85 37.07 -1.63
N LYS A 329 13.89 37.72 -1.10
CA LYS A 329 14.88 38.47 -1.89
C LYS A 329 16.05 37.60 -2.35
N ASP A 330 16.72 38.03 -3.43
CA ASP A 330 17.97 37.46 -3.95
C ASP A 330 17.78 36.00 -4.45
N LEU A 331 16.57 35.60 -4.82
CA LEU A 331 16.28 34.22 -5.26
C LEU A 331 16.87 33.91 -6.64
N VAL A 332 17.50 32.74 -6.76
CA VAL A 332 18.11 32.23 -7.99
C VAL A 332 17.39 30.98 -8.49
N ASP A 333 17.23 29.97 -7.63
CA ASP A 333 16.58 28.70 -7.99
C ASP A 333 15.80 28.14 -6.81
N VAL A 334 14.73 27.41 -7.08
CA VAL A 334 13.90 26.75 -6.06
C VAL A 334 13.65 25.32 -6.51
N ALA A 335 13.89 24.35 -5.62
CA ALA A 335 13.42 22.97 -5.81
C ALA A 335 12.39 22.61 -4.74
N VAL A 336 11.53 21.65 -5.04
CA VAL A 336 10.36 21.31 -4.23
C VAL A 336 10.26 19.81 -3.96
N TYR A 337 9.77 19.45 -2.78
CA TYR A 337 9.35 18.09 -2.46
C TYR A 337 8.08 18.13 -1.61
N ARG A 338 6.98 17.58 -2.14
CA ARG A 338 5.63 17.72 -1.54
C ARG A 338 5.33 19.21 -1.27
N SER A 339 5.26 19.62 0.00
CA SER A 339 4.99 21.00 0.43
C SER A 339 6.22 21.74 0.97
N GLU A 340 7.42 21.18 0.81
CA GLU A 340 8.70 21.82 1.18
C GLU A 340 9.35 22.49 -0.03
N LEU A 341 9.93 23.68 0.19
CA LEU A 341 10.61 24.51 -0.80
C LEU A 341 12.05 24.77 -0.32
N PHE A 342 13.02 24.45 -1.17
CA PHE A 342 14.45 24.68 -0.95
C PHE A 342 14.92 25.81 -1.87
N CYS A 343 15.19 26.98 -1.29
CA CYS A 343 15.37 28.22 -2.03
C CYS A 343 16.83 28.68 -2.00
N LEU A 344 17.49 28.71 -3.16
CA LEU A 344 18.86 29.20 -3.34
C LEU A 344 18.85 30.72 -3.53
N HIS A 345 19.68 31.41 -2.74
CA HIS A 345 19.90 32.85 -2.87
C HIS A 345 21.25 33.13 -3.58
N GLY A 346 21.37 34.23 -4.34
CA GLY A 346 22.56 34.60 -5.13
C GLY A 346 23.80 34.95 -4.31
N SER A 347 23.58 35.37 -3.07
CA SER A 347 24.55 35.40 -1.97
C SER A 347 25.24 34.04 -1.76
N GLY A 348 24.52 32.92 -1.91
CA GLY A 348 24.96 31.54 -1.70
C GLY A 348 24.23 30.82 -0.57
N HIS A 349 23.38 31.53 0.19
CA HIS A 349 22.56 30.95 1.27
C HIS A 349 21.43 30.07 0.72
N LEU A 350 20.91 29.20 1.58
CA LEU A 350 19.83 28.27 1.32
C LEU A 350 18.79 28.37 2.43
N SER A 351 17.54 28.70 2.10
CA SER A 351 16.41 28.68 3.04
C SER A 351 15.51 27.46 2.82
N HIS A 352 15.01 26.88 3.92
CA HIS A 352 14.05 25.78 3.93
C HIS A 352 12.69 26.31 4.38
N LEU A 353 11.73 26.38 3.46
CA LEU A 353 10.38 26.90 3.69
C LEU A 353 9.35 25.76 3.56
N SER A 354 8.36 25.71 4.45
CA SER A 354 7.19 24.83 4.32
C SER A 354 5.96 25.64 3.93
N LEU A 355 5.19 25.18 2.93
CA LEU A 355 3.81 25.60 2.72
C LEU A 355 2.90 24.81 3.66
N LEU A 356 2.13 25.52 4.50
CA LEU A 356 1.16 24.94 5.44
C LEU A 356 -0.12 25.76 5.49
N SER A 357 -1.21 25.15 5.95
CA SER A 357 -2.37 25.90 6.43
C SER A 357 -2.04 26.64 7.74
N ALA A 358 -2.71 27.76 8.00
CA ALA A 358 -2.37 28.64 9.12
C ALA A 358 -2.49 27.95 10.49
N GLU A 359 -3.51 27.12 10.71
CA GLU A 359 -3.70 26.36 11.95
C GLU A 359 -2.62 25.29 12.17
N ARG A 360 -2.09 24.70 11.10
CA ARG A 360 -0.94 23.77 11.17
C ARG A 360 0.39 24.51 11.40
N CYS A 361 0.51 25.75 10.95
CA CYS A 361 1.64 26.61 11.29
C CYS A 361 1.64 26.94 12.79
N VAL A 362 0.51 27.39 13.34
CA VAL A 362 0.32 27.60 14.78
C VAL A 362 0.66 26.33 15.57
N GLU A 363 0.12 25.17 15.18
CA GLU A 363 0.41 23.91 15.85
C GLU A 363 1.92 23.58 15.87
N ARG A 364 2.65 23.79 14.77
CA ARG A 364 4.10 23.57 14.72
C ARG A 364 4.89 24.59 15.54
N LEU A 365 4.45 25.85 15.63
CA LEU A 365 5.10 26.88 16.45
C LEU A 365 4.91 26.61 17.95
N LEU A 366 3.72 26.16 18.37
CA LEU A 366 3.44 25.74 19.76
C LEU A 366 4.31 24.54 20.16
N ARG A 367 4.45 23.53 19.30
CA ARG A 367 5.36 22.38 19.49
C ARG A 367 6.86 22.75 19.56
N ARG A 368 7.22 24.00 19.24
CA ARG A 368 8.59 24.55 19.30
C ARG A 368 8.71 25.69 20.32
N GLU A 369 7.75 25.83 21.24
CA GLU A 369 7.73 26.84 22.32
C GLU A 369 7.85 28.30 21.83
N SER A 370 7.47 28.55 20.56
CA SER A 370 7.63 29.86 19.92
C SER A 370 6.38 30.72 20.13
N TRP A 371 6.11 31.05 21.40
CA TRP A 371 4.83 31.61 21.86
C TRP A 371 4.45 32.92 21.16
N SER A 372 5.36 33.90 21.06
CA SER A 372 5.09 35.20 20.42
C SER A 372 4.76 35.07 18.93
N LEU A 373 5.49 34.21 18.19
CA LEU A 373 5.21 33.95 16.78
C LEU A 373 3.91 33.16 16.58
N ALA A 374 3.61 32.18 17.45
CA ALA A 374 2.33 31.47 17.43
C ALA A 374 1.14 32.43 17.66
N ALA A 375 1.24 33.33 18.64
CA ALA A 375 0.23 34.33 18.93
C ALA A 375 0.03 35.34 17.78
N ALA A 376 1.12 35.83 17.18
CA ALA A 376 1.04 36.71 16.01
C ALA A 376 0.33 36.04 14.83
N VAL A 377 0.66 34.78 14.52
CA VAL A 377 0.00 34.01 13.45
C VAL A 377 -1.48 33.74 13.77
N CYS A 378 -1.82 33.42 15.03
CA CYS A 378 -3.22 33.29 15.49
C CYS A 378 -4.03 34.57 15.25
N CYS A 379 -3.48 35.74 15.61
CA CYS A 379 -4.18 37.02 15.45
C CYS A 379 -4.31 37.43 13.97
N MET A 380 -3.27 37.21 13.16
CA MET A 380 -3.29 37.48 11.72
C MET A 380 -4.29 36.59 10.97
N PHE A 381 -4.33 35.30 11.25
CA PHE A 381 -5.16 34.30 10.55
C PHE A 381 -6.36 33.83 11.38
N GLN A 382 -6.98 34.75 12.14
CA GLN A 382 -8.09 34.42 13.04
C GLN A 382 -9.20 33.62 12.36
N HIS A 383 -9.54 33.92 11.10
CA HIS A 383 -10.60 33.25 10.34
C HIS A 383 -10.32 31.77 10.08
N ALA A 384 -9.04 31.38 9.90
CA ALA A 384 -8.67 29.99 9.71
C ALA A 384 -8.70 29.24 11.06
N VAL A 385 -8.18 29.87 12.11
CA VAL A 385 -8.09 29.30 13.47
C VAL A 385 -9.47 29.15 14.13
N THR A 386 -10.43 30.03 13.87
CA THR A 386 -11.79 29.92 14.41
C THR A 386 -12.65 28.84 13.75
N THR A 387 -12.21 28.23 12.64
CA THR A 387 -12.98 27.18 11.96
C THR A 387 -13.17 25.94 12.84
N SER A 388 -14.31 25.26 12.70
CA SER A 388 -14.58 23.97 13.35
C SER A 388 -13.56 22.88 12.99
N ARG A 389 -12.93 22.96 11.80
CA ARG A 389 -11.87 22.05 11.36
C ARG A 389 -10.56 22.28 12.11
N ALA A 390 -10.17 23.54 12.34
CA ALA A 390 -8.93 23.90 13.02
C ALA A 390 -8.86 23.46 14.49
N ARG A 391 -10.02 23.29 15.15
CA ARG A 391 -10.13 22.77 16.53
C ARG A 391 -9.44 21.41 16.74
N LYS A 392 -9.29 20.59 15.69
CA LYS A 392 -8.57 19.29 15.76
C LYS A 392 -7.06 19.43 15.90
N SER A 393 -6.46 20.51 15.39
CA SER A 393 -5.02 20.81 15.47
C SER A 393 -4.68 21.81 16.58
N VAL A 394 -5.60 22.75 16.84
CA VAL A 394 -5.46 23.85 17.79
C VAL A 394 -6.74 23.94 18.64
N PRO A 395 -6.88 23.09 19.68
CA PRO A 395 -7.99 23.17 20.64
C PRO A 395 -7.85 24.41 21.55
N ILE A 396 -8.97 24.79 22.19
CA ILE A 396 -9.07 25.99 23.04
C ILE A 396 -8.00 25.97 24.16
N ASP A 397 -7.82 24.82 24.83
CA ASP A 397 -6.83 24.64 25.90
C ASP A 397 -5.40 25.01 25.48
N ARG A 398 -5.03 24.79 24.20
CA ARG A 398 -3.72 25.19 23.67
C ARG A 398 -3.61 26.69 23.38
N LEU A 399 -4.73 27.36 23.08
CA LEU A 399 -4.76 28.82 22.94
C LEU A 399 -4.78 29.52 24.31
N GLU A 400 -5.44 28.94 25.31
CA GLU A 400 -5.36 29.41 26.70
C GLU A 400 -3.96 29.16 27.29
N HIS A 401 -3.35 28.00 27.02
CA HIS A 401 -1.96 27.76 27.37
C HIS A 401 -1.02 28.75 26.68
N LEU A 402 -1.16 28.98 25.37
CA LEU A 402 -0.42 30.02 24.64
C LEU A 402 -0.54 31.40 25.31
N ARG A 403 -1.78 31.82 25.63
CA ARG A 403 -2.06 33.08 26.36
C ARG A 403 -1.35 33.13 27.71
N SER A 404 -1.25 32.00 28.44
CA SER A 404 -0.56 31.91 29.72
C SER A 404 0.97 32.06 29.63
N GLN A 405 1.57 31.80 28.46
CA GLN A 405 3.03 31.90 28.24
C GLN A 405 3.47 33.27 27.70
N LEU A 406 2.54 34.17 27.37
CA LEU A 406 2.85 35.52 26.90
C LEU A 406 3.16 36.49 28.05
N SER A 407 4.06 37.43 27.81
CA SER A 407 4.57 38.35 28.83
C SER A 407 3.59 39.50 29.05
N SER A 408 2.94 39.51 30.23
CA SER A 408 1.94 40.51 30.63
C SER A 408 2.45 41.96 30.76
N SER A 409 3.72 42.22 30.47
CA SER A 409 4.34 43.56 30.44
C SER A 409 4.71 44.05 29.03
N THR A 410 4.88 43.16 28.04
CA THR A 410 5.21 43.51 26.65
C THR A 410 4.07 43.22 25.68
N ASP A 411 3.32 42.16 25.93
CA ASP A 411 2.47 41.51 24.92
C ASP A 411 0.97 41.79 25.12
N LEU A 412 0.61 42.69 26.05
CA LEU A 412 -0.77 43.05 26.43
C LEU A 412 -1.72 43.26 25.23
N GLU A 413 -1.25 43.93 24.18
CA GLU A 413 -2.02 44.23 22.97
C GLU A 413 -2.31 42.94 22.16
N MET A 414 -1.35 42.02 22.11
CA MET A 414 -1.46 40.73 21.43
C MET A 414 -2.25 39.71 22.26
N ILE A 415 -2.10 39.75 23.59
CA ILE A 415 -2.94 39.00 24.55
C ILE A 415 -4.41 39.40 24.37
N SER A 416 -4.71 40.70 24.25
CA SER A 416 -6.08 41.19 24.02
C SER A 416 -6.64 40.75 22.66
N GLN A 417 -5.84 40.69 21.59
CA GLN A 417 -6.28 40.14 20.31
C GLN A 417 -6.50 38.63 20.38
N LEU A 418 -5.63 37.90 21.08
CA LEU A 418 -5.76 36.45 21.27
C LEU A 418 -7.01 36.10 22.11
N GLU A 419 -7.34 36.91 23.11
CA GLU A 419 -8.61 36.83 23.86
C GLU A 419 -9.84 37.02 22.95
N GLU A 420 -9.78 37.97 22.00
CA GLU A 420 -10.84 38.14 21.01
C GLU A 420 -11.00 36.89 20.12
N VAL A 421 -9.89 36.28 19.68
CA VAL A 421 -9.91 35.05 18.88
C VAL A 421 -10.43 33.85 19.68
N ILE A 422 -10.04 33.72 20.96
CA ILE A 422 -10.57 32.68 21.86
C ILE A 422 -12.07 32.88 22.10
N SER A 423 -12.55 34.12 22.29
CA SER A 423 -13.98 34.40 22.50
C SER A 423 -14.88 34.04 21.30
N LYS A 424 -14.30 33.92 20.09
CA LYS A 424 -14.98 33.49 18.87
C LYS A 424 -15.07 31.96 18.72
N LEU A 425 -14.44 31.19 19.62
CA LEU A 425 -14.50 29.73 19.63
C LEU A 425 -15.58 29.25 20.61
N GLU A 426 -16.81 29.08 20.12
CA GLU A 426 -17.93 28.55 20.93
C GLU A 426 -17.59 27.23 21.65
N PRO A 427 -17.89 27.07 22.96
CA PRO A 427 -17.60 25.85 23.72
C PRO A 427 -18.29 24.59 23.17
N LEU A 428 -17.66 23.42 23.39
CA LEU A 428 -18.13 22.11 22.92
C LEU A 428 -19.55 21.73 23.42
N ASP A 429 -19.88 22.09 24.67
CA ASP A 429 -21.08 21.59 25.36
C ASP A 429 -22.41 22.20 24.85
N SER A 430 -22.36 23.24 24.02
CA SER A 430 -23.56 23.96 23.55
C SER A 430 -24.17 23.42 22.24
N ALA A 431 -23.48 22.51 21.54
CA ALA A 431 -23.87 22.07 20.18
C ALA A 431 -24.08 20.55 20.01
N SER A 432 -23.93 19.76 21.08
CA SER A 432 -24.04 18.28 21.03
C SER A 432 -25.23 17.70 21.82
N SER A 433 -26.19 18.54 22.22
CA SER A 433 -27.43 18.11 22.88
C SER A 433 -28.67 18.79 22.31
N SER A 434 -29.76 18.04 22.23
CA SER A 434 -31.06 18.41 21.65
C SER A 434 -31.08 18.76 20.14
N ARG A 435 -31.47 17.76 19.31
CA ARG A 435 -32.42 17.91 18.18
C ARG A 435 -32.84 16.56 17.59
N ARG A 436 -33.61 15.80 18.38
CA ARG A 436 -34.62 14.88 17.83
C ARG A 436 -36.00 15.56 17.99
N SER A 437 -36.92 15.28 17.08
CA SER A 437 -38.31 15.78 17.03
C SER A 437 -38.54 17.30 17.16
N SER A 438 -38.70 17.95 16.00
CA SER A 438 -39.83 18.86 15.75
C SER A 438 -40.01 19.04 14.24
N ILE A 439 -41.16 18.65 13.71
CA ILE A 439 -41.50 18.86 12.30
C ILE A 439 -42.10 20.26 12.13
N SER A 440 -41.65 21.01 11.13
CA SER A 440 -42.22 22.31 10.79
C SER A 440 -42.03 22.59 9.30
N SER A 441 -43.07 22.33 8.52
CA SER A 441 -43.12 22.56 7.09
C SER A 441 -43.46 24.02 6.77
N HIS A 442 -42.49 24.81 6.32
CA HIS A 442 -42.75 26.04 5.56
C HIS A 442 -41.62 26.32 4.56
N GLU A 443 -41.95 27.08 3.51
CA GLU A 443 -41.12 27.24 2.31
C GLU A 443 -39.83 28.04 2.57
N SER A 444 -38.72 27.57 2.03
CA SER A 444 -37.42 28.27 2.05
C SER A 444 -37.33 29.35 0.97
N PHE A 445 -37.80 30.55 1.30
CA PHE A 445 -37.61 31.74 0.46
C PHE A 445 -36.15 32.20 0.46
N ASN A 446 -35.48 32.13 -0.69
CA ASN A 446 -34.21 32.83 -0.89
C ASN A 446 -34.47 34.30 -1.26
N VAL A 447 -33.92 35.20 -0.44
CA VAL A 447 -33.90 36.65 -0.70
C VAL A 447 -32.53 37.02 -1.29
N LEU A 448 -32.54 37.84 -2.34
CA LEU A 448 -31.33 38.47 -2.90
C LEU A 448 -31.36 39.97 -2.57
N ASP A 449 -30.18 40.59 -2.43
CA ASP A 449 -30.01 41.98 -1.96
C ASP A 449 -30.65 43.06 -2.87
N CYS A 450 -31.21 42.67 -4.02
CA CYS A 450 -32.01 43.54 -4.88
C CYS A 450 -33.51 43.59 -4.53
N GLY A 451 -33.97 42.87 -3.49
CA GLY A 451 -35.32 43.01 -2.92
C GLY A 451 -36.46 42.40 -3.74
N ILE A 452 -36.18 41.38 -4.56
CA ILE A 452 -37.20 40.66 -5.35
C ILE A 452 -37.20 39.17 -4.99
N TYR A 453 -38.38 38.63 -4.70
CA TYR A 453 -38.59 37.22 -4.33
C TYR A 453 -38.67 36.32 -5.59
N ARG A 454 -37.95 35.20 -5.59
CA ARG A 454 -38.01 34.18 -6.66
C ARG A 454 -38.39 32.82 -6.09
N VAL A 455 -39.61 32.38 -6.37
CA VAL A 455 -40.08 31.01 -6.07
C VAL A 455 -39.55 30.06 -7.15
N ILE A 456 -39.02 28.89 -6.76
CA ILE A 456 -38.51 27.87 -7.68
C ILE A 456 -39.19 26.53 -7.35
N SER A 457 -40.15 26.14 -8.18
CA SER A 457 -40.71 24.77 -8.18
C SER A 457 -39.86 23.88 -9.10
N ARG A 458 -39.53 22.66 -8.66
CA ARG A 458 -38.75 21.68 -9.44
C ARG A 458 -39.61 20.46 -9.80
N ARG A 459 -40.18 20.46 -11.01
CA ARG A 459 -40.60 19.27 -11.75
C ARG A 459 -40.28 19.46 -13.23
N GLY A 460 -39.45 18.58 -13.79
CA GLY A 460 -39.23 18.45 -15.23
C GLY A 460 -37.92 19.04 -15.79
N SER A 461 -37.36 18.30 -16.75
CA SER A 461 -36.34 18.66 -17.76
C SER A 461 -34.90 19.00 -17.33
N GLN A 462 -34.02 18.07 -17.75
CA GLN A 462 -32.66 18.23 -18.27
C GLN A 462 -32.20 19.66 -18.62
N SER A 463 -31.04 20.06 -18.09
CA SER A 463 -29.96 20.80 -18.78
C SER A 463 -28.74 20.95 -17.85
N ASP A 464 -27.57 21.22 -18.41
CA ASP A 464 -26.28 21.33 -17.69
C ASP A 464 -26.26 22.45 -16.63
N GLU A 465 -25.48 22.23 -15.55
CA GLU A 465 -24.55 23.17 -14.89
C GLU A 465 -24.20 22.64 -13.46
N GLU A 466 -23.23 21.72 -13.36
CA GLU A 466 -22.73 21.25 -12.04
C GLU A 466 -21.70 22.21 -11.43
N THR A 467 -22.17 23.34 -10.89
CA THR A 467 -21.37 24.11 -9.91
C THR A 467 -21.41 23.42 -8.54
N GLY A 468 -20.76 22.26 -8.43
CA GLY A 468 -20.66 21.45 -7.21
C GLY A 468 -19.59 21.96 -6.24
N SER A 469 -19.90 22.06 -4.95
CA SER A 469 -18.96 22.53 -3.93
C SER A 469 -17.84 21.52 -3.64
N LEU A 470 -16.59 21.89 -3.93
CA LEU A 470 -15.42 21.07 -3.67
C LEU A 470 -15.19 20.84 -2.16
N ILE A 471 -15.46 19.61 -1.73
CA ILE A 471 -15.12 19.10 -0.39
C ILE A 471 -13.60 18.89 -0.32
N ASN A 472 -12.95 19.34 0.75
CA ASN A 472 -11.50 19.20 0.97
C ASN A 472 -11.12 17.85 1.61
N PRO A 473 -10.47 16.90 0.90
CA PRO A 473 -10.05 15.61 1.45
C PRO A 473 -8.61 15.64 2.01
N SER A 474 -8.14 16.81 2.49
CA SER A 474 -6.73 17.06 2.84
C SER A 474 -6.27 16.42 4.17
N THR A 475 -6.70 15.19 4.46
CA THR A 475 -6.51 14.50 5.76
C THR A 475 -6.28 12.99 5.65
N SER A 476 -5.97 12.42 4.47
CA SER A 476 -5.88 10.95 4.30
C SER A 476 -4.78 10.41 3.35
N GLU A 477 -3.78 11.22 2.98
CA GLU A 477 -2.73 10.81 2.03
C GLU A 477 -1.29 10.81 2.60
N GLU A 478 -1.04 11.49 3.72
CA GLU A 478 0.27 11.42 4.40
C GLU A 478 0.51 10.03 5.03
N GLU A 479 -0.56 9.33 5.41
CA GLU A 479 -0.54 7.94 5.90
C GLU A 479 -0.53 6.90 4.76
N ARG A 480 -1.19 7.18 3.62
CA ARG A 480 -1.30 6.24 2.48
C ARG A 480 -0.05 6.10 1.62
N LEU A 481 0.99 6.91 1.83
CA LEU A 481 2.22 6.90 1.04
C LEU A 481 3.44 6.34 1.80
N LYS A 482 3.20 5.41 2.75
CA LYS A 482 4.18 4.36 3.13
C LYS A 482 3.97 3.04 2.36
N GLU A 483 2.86 2.87 1.64
CA GLU A 483 2.64 1.68 0.78
C GLU A 483 3.29 1.84 -0.62
N PHE A 484 3.50 0.70 -1.28
CA PHE A 484 4.02 0.54 -2.66
C PHE A 484 5.46 1.01 -2.93
N SER A 485 6.41 0.21 -2.47
CA SER A 485 7.68 0.00 -3.18
C SER A 485 8.25 -1.38 -2.81
N PHE A 486 7.92 -2.42 -3.59
CA PHE A 486 8.83 -3.54 -3.88
C PHE A 486 8.32 -4.34 -5.08
N VAL A 487 9.21 -4.56 -6.05
CA VAL A 487 9.08 -5.63 -7.06
C VAL A 487 9.94 -6.78 -6.56
N GLN A 488 9.39 -7.98 -6.59
CA GLN A 488 10.10 -9.21 -6.27
C GLN A 488 10.68 -9.78 -7.57
N GLU A 489 12.00 -9.64 -7.77
CA GLU A 489 12.73 -10.46 -8.74
C GLU A 489 13.29 -11.68 -7.99
N ASP A 490 12.96 -12.87 -8.47
CA ASP A 490 13.56 -14.11 -8.01
C ASP A 490 15.00 -14.20 -8.53
N ASP A 491 15.96 -14.62 -7.69
CA ASP A 491 17.22 -15.17 -8.15
C ASP A 491 17.42 -16.58 -7.54
N GLN A 492 17.92 -17.50 -8.36
CA GLN A 492 17.82 -18.94 -8.09
C GLN A 492 19.13 -19.48 -7.53
N GLY A 493 19.11 -19.88 -6.26
CA GLY A 493 20.24 -20.44 -5.54
C GLY A 493 20.57 -21.88 -5.91
N ASP A 494 21.10 -22.11 -7.12
CA ASP A 494 21.80 -23.36 -7.44
C ASP A 494 23.20 -23.35 -6.80
N HIS A 495 23.34 -24.04 -5.67
CA HIS A 495 24.63 -24.33 -5.04
C HIS A 495 24.84 -25.86 -5.02
N ASP A 496 25.87 -26.33 -5.72
CA ASP A 496 26.42 -27.68 -5.56
C ASP A 496 27.94 -27.57 -5.31
N PRO A 497 28.55 -28.33 -4.38
CA PRO A 497 29.87 -28.02 -3.85
C PRO A 497 31.00 -28.88 -4.44
N GLN A 498 32.26 -28.41 -4.34
CA GLN A 498 33.41 -29.21 -3.89
C GLN A 498 34.75 -28.45 -3.91
N SER A 499 35.62 -28.79 -2.93
CA SER A 499 37.09 -28.63 -2.94
C SER A 499 37.67 -27.19 -2.92
N SER A 500 38.79 -26.89 -2.25
CA SER A 500 39.46 -27.60 -1.13
C SER A 500 40.34 -26.59 -0.34
N GLU A 501 40.81 -27.04 0.83
CA GLU A 501 41.91 -26.51 1.65
C GLU A 501 42.98 -25.66 0.89
N ARG A 502 43.63 -24.62 1.46
CA ARG A 502 44.37 -24.67 2.73
C ARG A 502 45.03 -23.31 3.12
N MET A 503 45.21 -23.11 4.43
CA MET A 503 46.29 -22.38 5.13
C MET A 503 46.37 -20.84 5.20
N GLU A 504 46.88 -20.39 6.36
CA GLU A 504 47.07 -19.01 6.82
C GLU A 504 48.46 -18.42 6.44
N ALA A 505 48.60 -17.09 6.48
CA ALA A 505 49.78 -16.37 7.00
C ALA A 505 49.52 -14.85 7.14
N GLU A 506 50.21 -14.19 8.07
CA GLU A 506 50.08 -12.73 8.33
C GLU A 506 51.09 -11.84 7.57
N ARG A 507 50.88 -10.50 7.73
CA ARG A 507 51.90 -9.42 7.91
C ARG A 507 52.57 -8.70 6.73
N SER A 508 52.13 -7.43 6.59
CA SER A 508 52.93 -6.18 6.59
C SER A 508 54.14 -5.96 5.66
N ASP A 509 53.90 -5.14 4.63
CA ASP A 509 54.46 -3.77 4.42
C ASP A 509 55.98 -3.52 4.18
N GLN A 510 56.25 -2.39 3.50
CA GLN A 510 57.52 -1.68 3.22
C GLN A 510 58.49 -2.17 2.11
N GLY A 511 58.79 -1.25 1.17
CA GLY A 511 60.20 -0.89 0.87
C GLY A 511 60.78 -1.07 -0.56
N LEU A 512 60.74 0.01 -1.37
CA LEU A 512 61.78 0.49 -2.34
C LEU A 512 62.50 -0.52 -3.29
N GLN A 513 62.37 -0.49 -4.62
CA GLN A 513 62.80 0.49 -5.68
C GLN A 513 64.09 0.09 -6.46
N PHE A 514 64.25 0.67 -7.68
CA PHE A 514 65.34 0.49 -8.68
C PHE A 514 65.33 -0.84 -9.49
N HIS A 515 65.72 -0.92 -10.78
CA HIS A 515 66.20 0.07 -11.77
C HIS A 515 65.68 -0.27 -13.20
N LEU A 516 65.74 0.70 -14.14
CA LEU A 516 65.39 0.59 -15.58
C LEU A 516 66.67 0.47 -16.45
N PRO A 517 66.65 -0.17 -17.65
CA PRO A 517 66.35 0.59 -18.89
C PRO A 517 65.74 -0.17 -20.12
N LEU A 518 65.12 0.62 -21.00
CA LEU A 518 64.97 0.54 -22.49
C LEU A 518 65.50 -0.73 -23.23
N SER A 519 64.85 -1.33 -24.25
CA SER A 519 64.00 -0.84 -25.36
C SER A 519 63.34 -2.04 -26.09
N PHE A 520 62.24 -1.94 -26.88
CA PHE A 520 62.17 -1.49 -28.30
C PHE A 520 60.68 -1.36 -28.77
N ARG A 521 60.45 -0.79 -29.97
CA ARG A 521 59.13 -0.77 -30.66
C ARG A 521 59.10 -1.76 -31.85
N PRO A 522 57.90 -2.16 -32.30
CA PRO A 522 57.51 -1.84 -33.69
C PRO A 522 56.28 -0.91 -33.79
N LYS A 523 55.83 -0.60 -35.02
CA LYS A 523 54.62 0.21 -35.31
C LYS A 523 53.54 -0.63 -36.08
N PRO A 524 52.57 -0.10 -36.89
CA PRO A 524 51.26 -0.73 -37.02
C PRO A 524 51.04 -1.44 -38.39
N PRO A 525 49.89 -2.11 -38.61
CA PRO A 525 49.41 -2.39 -39.96
C PRO A 525 48.93 -1.11 -40.66
N ARG A 526 49.16 -1.01 -41.98
CA ARG A 526 48.61 0.04 -42.86
C ARG A 526 47.81 -0.59 -44.00
N VAL A 527 46.62 -0.04 -44.21
CA VAL A 527 45.85 0.13 -45.46
C VAL A 527 46.39 -0.55 -46.73
N ALA A 528 45.50 -1.28 -47.40
CA ALA A 528 45.46 -1.37 -48.87
C ALA A 528 44.03 -1.07 -49.36
N LEU A 529 43.90 -0.31 -50.46
CA LEU A 529 42.65 0.02 -51.13
C LEU A 529 42.58 -0.73 -52.48
N GLN A 530 41.49 -1.46 -52.71
CA GLN A 530 40.78 -1.63 -54.00
C GLN A 530 39.56 -2.56 -53.73
N ALA A 531 38.39 -2.42 -54.37
CA ALA A 531 38.05 -1.62 -55.54
C ALA A 531 36.80 -0.75 -55.37
N VAL A 532 36.54 0.09 -56.38
CA VAL A 532 35.37 0.97 -56.54
C VAL A 532 34.43 0.36 -57.58
N LYS A 533 33.14 0.78 -57.54
CA LYS A 533 31.96 0.30 -58.30
C LYS A 533 31.22 -0.87 -57.62
N ASP A 534 29.89 -0.92 -57.60
CA ASP A 534 28.86 -0.09 -58.29
C ASP A 534 27.81 0.50 -57.31
N SER A 535 26.76 1.13 -57.85
CA SER A 535 25.50 1.53 -57.16
C SER A 535 25.52 2.75 -56.23
N VAL A 536 25.80 3.93 -56.80
CA VAL A 536 25.14 5.19 -56.39
C VAL A 536 24.45 5.79 -57.61
N SER A 537 23.20 5.40 -57.88
CA SER A 537 22.45 5.86 -59.07
C SER A 537 20.92 5.88 -58.93
N SER A 538 20.38 5.99 -57.71
CA SER A 538 18.96 6.23 -57.42
C SER A 538 18.81 6.69 -55.95
N PHE A 539 17.91 7.59 -55.56
CA PHE A 539 16.98 8.41 -56.35
C PHE A 539 16.73 9.76 -55.63
N VAL A 540 17.30 10.88 -56.11
CA VAL A 540 16.98 12.23 -55.60
C VAL A 540 16.76 13.19 -56.76
N LYS A 541 15.50 13.33 -57.20
CA LYS A 541 14.98 14.48 -57.98
C LYS A 541 13.47 14.39 -58.16
N LYS A 542 12.83 15.56 -58.27
CA LYS A 542 11.38 15.83 -58.46
C LYS A 542 10.54 15.62 -57.18
N THR A 543 9.62 16.52 -56.80
CA THR A 543 9.31 17.87 -57.36
C THR A 543 8.66 18.77 -56.32
N THR A 544 8.82 20.09 -56.48
CA THR A 544 8.10 21.15 -55.75
C THR A 544 7.30 22.02 -56.71
N GLU A 545 5.97 22.05 -56.60
CA GLU A 545 5.03 23.09 -57.08
C GLU A 545 3.60 22.60 -56.70
N LYS A 546 2.81 23.30 -55.88
CA LYS A 546 2.10 24.60 -56.01
C LYS A 546 0.70 24.51 -56.67
N ILE A 547 -0.31 24.58 -55.78
CA ILE A 547 -1.52 25.43 -55.90
C ILE A 547 -2.68 24.97 -56.83
N ASN A 548 -3.89 25.08 -56.26
CA ASN A 548 -5.22 25.41 -56.84
C ASN A 548 -6.37 24.37 -56.98
N THR A 549 -7.46 24.72 -56.27
CA THR A 549 -8.90 24.75 -56.67
C THR A 549 -9.78 23.50 -56.81
N LEU A 550 -10.90 23.55 -56.03
CA LEU A 550 -12.28 23.08 -56.33
C LEU A 550 -12.53 21.54 -56.33
N GLN A 551 -13.71 21.00 -56.00
CA GLN A 551 -14.97 21.59 -55.48
C GLN A 551 -15.75 20.60 -54.59
N MET A 552 -16.84 21.05 -53.96
CA MET A 552 -17.84 20.20 -53.26
C MET A 552 -18.78 19.49 -54.26
N ASN A 553 -19.49 18.45 -53.80
CA ASN A 553 -20.96 18.50 -53.71
C ASN A 553 -21.55 17.32 -52.92
N SER A 554 -22.77 17.53 -52.41
CA SER A 554 -23.55 16.59 -51.59
C SER A 554 -24.61 15.82 -52.41
N GLU A 555 -25.25 14.84 -51.74
CA GLU A 555 -26.66 14.43 -51.88
C GLU A 555 -27.28 14.13 -53.27
N LEU A 556 -27.94 12.98 -53.40
CA LEU A 556 -29.42 12.93 -53.41
C LEU A 556 -29.98 11.49 -53.34
N PHE A 557 -31.32 11.39 -53.26
CA PHE A 557 -32.08 10.23 -52.80
C PHE A 557 -32.85 9.46 -53.92
N GLN A 558 -33.33 8.27 -53.53
CA GLN A 558 -34.62 7.64 -53.89
C GLN A 558 -34.80 6.74 -55.14
N ARG A 559 -35.36 5.55 -54.81
CA ARG A 559 -36.32 4.66 -55.53
C ARG A 559 -37.47 5.43 -56.24
N PRO A 560 -38.24 4.86 -57.21
CA PRO A 560 -38.95 3.58 -57.02
C PRO A 560 -39.24 2.71 -58.28
N GLU A 561 -40.06 1.67 -58.03
CA GLU A 561 -40.57 0.63 -58.94
C GLU A 561 -41.54 1.14 -60.04
N LEU A 562 -41.65 0.41 -61.17
CA LEU A 562 -42.96 0.04 -61.73
C LEU A 562 -42.93 -1.14 -62.77
N ARG A 563 -43.65 -2.22 -62.42
CA ARG A 563 -44.56 -3.12 -63.19
C ARG A 563 -44.37 -3.52 -64.67
N GLU A 564 -45.01 -4.68 -64.96
CA GLU A 564 -45.69 -5.12 -66.21
C GLU A 564 -44.79 -5.40 -67.45
N GLY A 565 -44.95 -6.48 -68.22
CA GLY A 565 -45.92 -7.59 -68.17
C GLY A 565 -46.48 -7.87 -69.58
N GLY A 566 -46.59 -9.10 -70.09
CA GLY A 566 -46.26 -10.43 -69.54
C GLY A 566 -46.34 -11.52 -70.64
N GLN A 567 -46.88 -12.70 -70.31
CA GLN A 567 -46.98 -13.93 -71.15
C GLN A 567 -45.66 -14.70 -71.32
N ALA A 568 -45.61 -16.04 -71.23
CA ALA A 568 -46.62 -17.07 -70.89
C ALA A 568 -45.92 -18.43 -70.66
N GLU A 569 -46.43 -19.48 -69.98
CA GLU A 569 -47.60 -19.80 -69.09
C GLU A 569 -47.39 -21.31 -68.67
N ILE A 570 -47.99 -21.98 -67.68
CA ILE A 570 -48.56 -21.75 -66.32
C ILE A 570 -48.82 -23.19 -65.76
N SER A 571 -48.92 -23.60 -64.48
CA SER A 571 -49.01 -23.02 -63.11
C SER A 571 -47.91 -23.70 -62.21
N ALA A 572 -47.80 -23.68 -60.87
CA ALA A 572 -48.66 -23.49 -59.68
C ALA A 572 -49.59 -24.68 -59.27
N THR A 573 -50.03 -24.72 -58.00
CA THR A 573 -50.85 -25.75 -57.27
C THR A 573 -50.21 -27.14 -57.04
N ALA A 574 -50.42 -27.85 -55.92
CA ALA A 574 -51.25 -27.58 -54.71
C ALA A 574 -50.66 -28.20 -53.41
N ALA A 575 -51.13 -27.71 -52.25
CA ALA A 575 -51.07 -28.39 -50.94
C ALA A 575 -52.29 -29.36 -50.78
N PRO A 576 -52.52 -30.13 -49.68
CA PRO A 576 -52.71 -29.63 -48.29
C PRO A 576 -52.18 -30.59 -47.18
N TYR A 577 -52.67 -30.39 -45.94
CA TYR A 577 -52.44 -31.15 -44.68
C TYR A 577 -51.09 -30.87 -43.96
N SER A 578 -51.06 -30.47 -42.67
CA SER A 578 -52.16 -30.17 -41.73
C SER A 578 -51.85 -28.98 -40.83
N GLU A 579 -52.88 -28.17 -40.56
CA GLU A 579 -52.91 -27.27 -39.39
C GLU A 579 -53.18 -28.12 -38.14
N GLU A 580 -52.17 -28.42 -37.31
CA GLU A 580 -52.36 -28.98 -35.95
C GLU A 580 -51.03 -29.02 -35.13
N MET A 581 -50.28 -27.91 -35.07
CA MET A 581 -49.24 -27.68 -34.02
C MET A 581 -48.67 -26.24 -33.94
N GLU A 582 -48.71 -25.44 -35.03
CA GLU A 582 -48.15 -24.05 -34.99
C GLU A 582 -48.89 -23.09 -34.04
N ASN A 583 -50.11 -23.44 -33.60
CA ASN A 583 -50.84 -22.67 -32.60
C ASN A 583 -50.20 -22.71 -31.21
N GLU A 584 -49.46 -23.75 -30.84
CA GLU A 584 -48.81 -23.85 -29.52
C GLU A 584 -47.60 -22.91 -29.42
N VAL A 585 -46.77 -22.85 -30.46
CA VAL A 585 -45.55 -22.02 -30.48
C VAL A 585 -45.88 -20.52 -30.51
N TYR A 586 -46.96 -20.11 -31.17
CA TYR A 586 -47.42 -18.72 -31.14
C TYR A 586 -48.06 -18.34 -29.79
N ASP A 587 -48.70 -19.27 -29.09
CA ASP A 587 -49.19 -19.03 -27.73
C ASP A 587 -48.06 -19.04 -26.69
N GLU A 588 -46.99 -19.84 -26.84
CA GLU A 588 -45.82 -19.73 -25.95
C GLU A 588 -45.14 -18.35 -26.07
N MET A 589 -45.05 -17.79 -27.27
CA MET A 589 -44.50 -16.44 -27.48
C MET A 589 -45.40 -15.33 -26.91
N SER A 590 -46.73 -15.46 -26.99
CA SER A 590 -47.65 -14.48 -26.40
C SER A 590 -47.68 -14.58 -24.86
N ASN A 591 -47.71 -15.81 -24.33
CA ASN A 591 -47.73 -16.06 -22.89
C ASN A 591 -46.40 -15.70 -22.21
N THR A 592 -45.25 -15.89 -22.87
CA THR A 592 -43.96 -15.45 -22.31
C THR A 592 -43.82 -13.92 -22.27
N GLU A 593 -44.37 -13.18 -23.23
CA GLU A 593 -44.40 -11.71 -23.13
C GLU A 593 -45.37 -11.25 -22.03
N ALA A 594 -46.54 -11.89 -21.91
CA ALA A 594 -47.51 -11.60 -20.85
C ALA A 594 -46.96 -11.90 -19.44
N ASP A 595 -46.32 -13.05 -19.25
CA ASP A 595 -45.57 -13.42 -18.03
C ASP A 595 -44.60 -12.30 -17.62
N MET A 596 -43.75 -11.88 -18.54
CA MET A 596 -42.70 -10.90 -18.22
C MET A 596 -43.27 -9.48 -17.97
N GLN A 597 -44.45 -9.16 -18.51
CA GLN A 597 -45.20 -7.96 -18.13
C GLN A 597 -45.82 -8.09 -16.73
N GLU A 598 -46.38 -9.25 -16.36
CA GLU A 598 -46.88 -9.52 -15.00
C GLU A 598 -45.76 -9.45 -13.96
N LEU A 599 -44.60 -10.07 -14.25
CA LEU A 599 -43.41 -10.02 -13.39
C LEU A 599 -42.91 -8.59 -13.21
N ARG A 600 -42.92 -7.76 -14.27
CA ARG A 600 -42.59 -6.33 -14.16
C ARG A 600 -43.57 -5.61 -13.23
N LEU A 601 -44.87 -5.79 -13.40
CA LEU A 601 -45.90 -5.16 -12.55
C LEU A 601 -45.86 -5.62 -11.08
N ALA A 602 -45.54 -6.88 -10.82
CA ALA A 602 -45.34 -7.39 -9.46
C ALA A 602 -44.08 -6.82 -8.81
N THR A 603 -42.97 -6.74 -9.56
CA THR A 603 -41.69 -6.21 -9.10
C THR A 603 -41.74 -4.71 -8.84
N GLU A 604 -42.38 -3.93 -9.72
CA GLU A 604 -42.64 -2.50 -9.52
C GLU A 604 -43.52 -2.26 -8.27
N ARG A 605 -44.52 -3.10 -8.03
CA ARG A 605 -45.37 -3.03 -6.83
C ARG A 605 -44.56 -3.26 -5.56
N ALA A 606 -43.78 -4.34 -5.48
CA ALA A 606 -42.95 -4.66 -4.33
C ALA A 606 -41.92 -3.55 -4.03
N ILE A 607 -41.25 -3.03 -5.05
CA ILE A 607 -40.34 -1.87 -4.90
C ILE A 607 -41.11 -0.63 -4.41
N SER A 608 -42.32 -0.36 -4.91
CA SER A 608 -43.12 0.79 -4.43
C SER A 608 -43.57 0.66 -2.97
N GLN A 609 -43.74 -0.56 -2.45
CA GLN A 609 -44.00 -0.82 -1.03
C GLN A 609 -42.73 -0.64 -0.19
N ILE A 610 -41.60 -1.17 -0.66
CA ILE A 610 -40.30 -1.14 0.04
C ILE A 610 -39.64 0.25 0.00
N GLN A 611 -40.09 1.15 -0.88
CA GLN A 611 -39.75 2.58 -0.82
C GLN A 611 -40.36 3.33 0.37
N ASP A 612 -41.34 2.76 1.09
CA ASP A 612 -41.77 3.30 2.38
C ASP A 612 -40.75 2.91 3.48
N PRO A 613 -40.08 3.87 4.14
CA PRO A 613 -39.13 3.57 5.21
C PRO A 613 -39.78 2.90 6.44
N LEU A 614 -41.10 2.92 6.59
CA LEU A 614 -41.81 2.16 7.62
C LEU A 614 -41.90 0.66 7.28
N VAL A 615 -41.98 0.32 5.99
CA VAL A 615 -41.99 -1.08 5.52
C VAL A 615 -40.56 -1.63 5.52
N LEU A 616 -39.60 -0.89 4.95
CA LEU A 616 -38.20 -1.33 4.85
C LEU A 616 -37.51 -1.54 6.21
N LEU A 617 -37.95 -0.86 7.27
CA LEU A 617 -37.34 -0.96 8.61
C LEU A 617 -38.06 -1.95 9.55
N ASP A 618 -39.20 -2.51 9.14
CA ASP A 618 -39.89 -3.57 9.89
C ASP A 618 -39.68 -4.93 9.18
N PRO A 619 -38.96 -5.90 9.77
CA PRO A 619 -38.69 -7.19 9.15
C PRO A 619 -39.95 -8.05 8.95
N VAL A 620 -41.06 -7.73 9.63
CA VAL A 620 -42.35 -8.40 9.40
C VAL A 620 -42.99 -7.85 8.11
N CYS A 621 -43.18 -6.53 8.01
CA CYS A 621 -43.81 -5.91 6.84
C CYS A 621 -42.96 -6.04 5.56
N LEU A 622 -41.62 -5.97 5.68
CA LEU A 622 -40.70 -6.26 4.58
C LEU A 622 -40.79 -7.73 4.14
N GLY A 623 -40.95 -8.65 5.10
CA GLY A 623 -41.20 -10.07 4.84
C GLY A 623 -42.52 -10.31 4.11
N GLU A 624 -43.60 -9.65 4.53
CA GLU A 624 -44.91 -9.70 3.87
C GLU A 624 -44.84 -9.19 2.42
N ALA A 625 -44.24 -8.01 2.19
CA ALA A 625 -44.11 -7.43 0.85
C ALA A 625 -43.29 -8.30 -0.14
N LEU A 626 -42.30 -9.03 0.36
CA LEU A 626 -41.51 -9.96 -0.46
C LEU A 626 -42.21 -11.31 -0.65
N LEU A 627 -43.00 -11.78 0.31
CA LEU A 627 -43.82 -12.99 0.18
C LEU A 627 -45.04 -12.79 -0.73
N ASP A 628 -45.58 -11.58 -0.85
CA ASP A 628 -46.57 -11.22 -1.89
C ASP A 628 -46.00 -11.26 -3.32
N TRP A 629 -44.69 -11.01 -3.46
CA TRP A 629 -43.97 -10.99 -4.75
C TRP A 629 -43.46 -12.38 -5.17
N LEU A 630 -42.95 -13.16 -4.22
CA LEU A 630 -42.29 -14.46 -4.45
C LEU A 630 -43.10 -15.43 -5.34
N PRO A 631 -44.41 -15.66 -5.15
CA PRO A 631 -45.18 -16.58 -6.00
C PRO A 631 -45.19 -16.20 -7.48
N THR A 632 -45.10 -14.91 -7.81
CA THR A 632 -45.01 -14.45 -9.21
C THR A 632 -43.62 -14.74 -9.78
N LEU A 633 -42.56 -14.61 -8.97
CA LEU A 633 -41.21 -15.00 -9.36
C LEU A 633 -41.12 -16.52 -9.63
N GLU A 634 -41.61 -17.33 -8.69
CA GLU A 634 -41.51 -18.80 -8.78
C GLU A 634 -42.31 -19.36 -9.96
N ARG A 635 -43.51 -18.84 -10.21
CA ARG A 635 -44.35 -19.24 -11.34
C ARG A 635 -43.69 -18.98 -12.71
N ILE A 636 -42.87 -17.94 -12.82
CA ILE A 636 -42.37 -17.43 -14.11
C ILE A 636 -40.92 -17.86 -14.39
N LEU A 637 -40.06 -17.89 -13.37
CA LEU A 637 -38.62 -18.16 -13.46
C LEU A 637 -38.15 -19.38 -12.64
N GLY A 638 -39.05 -20.10 -11.96
CA GLY A 638 -38.73 -21.23 -11.10
C GLY A 638 -38.35 -22.54 -11.84
N PRO A 639 -38.20 -23.65 -11.09
CA PRO A 639 -38.03 -24.97 -11.67
C PRO A 639 -39.34 -25.51 -12.24
N ALA A 640 -39.34 -25.87 -13.53
CA ALA A 640 -40.40 -26.68 -14.11
C ALA A 640 -40.43 -28.06 -13.42
N GLU A 641 -41.61 -28.49 -12.96
CA GLU A 641 -41.75 -29.77 -12.24
C GLU A 641 -41.60 -30.98 -13.19
N PRO A 642 -40.87 -32.03 -12.78
CA PRO A 642 -40.66 -33.23 -13.60
C PRO A 642 -41.87 -34.17 -13.55
N GLY A 643 -42.97 -33.86 -14.27
CA GLY A 643 -44.22 -34.60 -14.05
C GLY A 643 -45.37 -34.56 -15.07
N SER A 644 -45.15 -34.72 -16.39
CA SER A 644 -46.20 -35.26 -17.31
C SER A 644 -45.69 -35.59 -18.73
N ALA A 645 -44.96 -36.71 -18.92
CA ALA A 645 -44.56 -37.17 -20.26
C ALA A 645 -44.31 -38.69 -20.34
N ALA A 646 -45.33 -39.50 -20.02
CA ALA A 646 -45.20 -40.96 -19.98
C ALA A 646 -46.37 -41.72 -20.65
N ALA A 647 -46.46 -41.68 -21.98
CA ALA A 647 -47.20 -42.68 -22.77
C ALA A 647 -46.80 -42.66 -24.27
N THR A 648 -46.68 -43.86 -24.86
CA THR A 648 -46.65 -44.19 -26.31
C THR A 648 -45.54 -43.61 -27.22
N SER A 649 -45.00 -44.34 -28.22
CA SER A 649 -44.82 -45.81 -28.38
C SER A 649 -43.97 -46.15 -29.62
N ASN A 650 -43.10 -47.16 -29.48
CA ASN A 650 -42.63 -48.11 -30.51
C ASN A 650 -41.64 -47.67 -31.62
N MET A 651 -40.55 -48.47 -31.71
CA MET A 651 -39.88 -49.07 -32.88
C MET A 651 -39.55 -48.17 -34.10
N ASP A 652 -38.32 -48.15 -34.61
CA ASP A 652 -37.64 -49.34 -35.17
C ASP A 652 -36.12 -49.40 -34.95
N ALA A 653 -35.57 -50.62 -35.05
CA ALA A 653 -34.16 -50.97 -35.27
C ALA A 653 -34.12 -52.23 -36.16
N PRO A 654 -33.03 -52.51 -36.90
CA PRO A 654 -32.09 -53.51 -36.36
C PRO A 654 -30.61 -53.40 -36.82
N GLU A 655 -29.77 -54.18 -36.12
CA GLU A 655 -28.48 -54.77 -36.59
C GLU A 655 -27.31 -53.81 -36.92
N GLU A 656 -26.03 -54.20 -36.82
CA GLU A 656 -25.36 -55.52 -36.70
C GLU A 656 -24.75 -55.73 -35.28
N GLU A 657 -24.92 -56.89 -34.62
CA GLU A 657 -23.98 -58.05 -34.52
C GLU A 657 -22.56 -57.77 -33.93
N ARG A 658 -21.94 -58.64 -33.12
CA ARG A 658 -22.36 -59.67 -32.12
C ARG A 658 -21.07 -60.20 -31.42
N ASP A 659 -21.11 -60.53 -30.13
CA ASP A 659 -21.03 -61.94 -29.65
C ASP A 659 -20.95 -62.09 -28.12
N TYR A 660 -21.23 -63.30 -27.65
CA TYR A 660 -21.32 -63.70 -26.24
C TYR A 660 -20.03 -64.35 -25.71
N MET A 661 -19.74 -64.19 -24.41
CA MET A 661 -19.97 -65.28 -23.45
C MET A 661 -19.76 -64.89 -21.98
N ASN A 662 -20.51 -65.55 -21.08
CA ASN A 662 -20.37 -65.46 -19.63
C ASN A 662 -20.96 -66.74 -18.98
N THR A 663 -20.11 -67.66 -18.47
CA THR A 663 -20.54 -68.74 -17.54
C THR A 663 -19.38 -69.47 -16.84
N SER A 664 -19.41 -69.45 -15.50
CA SER A 664 -19.15 -70.55 -14.54
C SER A 664 -18.16 -71.70 -14.83
N SER A 665 -17.16 -71.87 -13.95
CA SER A 665 -16.88 -73.08 -13.13
C SER A 665 -15.74 -72.74 -12.14
N GLU A 666 -15.89 -72.85 -10.82
CA GLU A 666 -15.98 -74.04 -9.94
C GLU A 666 -14.62 -74.63 -9.50
N GLN A 667 -14.67 -75.25 -8.30
CA GLN A 667 -13.76 -76.26 -7.71
C GLN A 667 -12.58 -75.77 -6.83
N GLN A 668 -12.35 -76.55 -5.77
CA GLN A 668 -11.51 -76.29 -4.60
C GLN A 668 -10.25 -77.17 -4.62
N GLU A 669 -9.48 -77.11 -3.52
CA GLU A 669 -8.49 -78.13 -3.07
C GLU A 669 -7.20 -78.29 -3.90
N GLU A 670 -6.06 -78.00 -3.26
CA GLU A 670 -5.26 -79.05 -2.61
C GLU A 670 -4.33 -78.46 -1.53
N SER A 671 -3.60 -79.29 -0.78
CA SER A 671 -2.97 -78.91 0.50
C SER A 671 -1.51 -79.34 0.67
N THR A 672 -0.73 -78.46 1.31
CA THR A 672 0.44 -78.71 2.19
C THR A 672 1.50 -79.76 1.82
N CYS A 673 2.77 -79.31 1.73
CA CYS A 673 3.87 -79.99 2.42
C CYS A 673 5.08 -79.07 2.72
N SER A 674 5.98 -79.56 3.59
CA SER A 674 7.20 -78.90 4.11
C SER A 674 8.42 -79.15 3.18
N LEU A 675 9.63 -78.57 3.35
CA LEU A 675 10.49 -78.53 4.54
C LEU A 675 11.72 -77.60 4.31
N GLU A 676 12.20 -76.89 5.34
CA GLU A 676 13.62 -76.85 5.83
C GLU A 676 13.89 -75.64 6.77
N GLU A 677 14.96 -75.75 7.56
CA GLU A 677 15.39 -74.86 8.66
C GLU A 677 16.85 -74.37 8.37
N PRO A 678 17.41 -73.35 9.06
CA PRO A 678 17.78 -73.45 10.48
C PRO A 678 17.52 -72.22 11.38
N THR A 679 17.19 -72.49 12.65
CA THR A 679 17.87 -72.07 13.90
C THR A 679 18.82 -70.84 13.86
N GLU A 680 18.89 -69.93 14.85
CA GLU A 680 18.69 -69.99 16.32
C GLU A 680 17.89 -68.75 16.86
N ILE A 681 16.85 -68.88 17.72
CA ILE A 681 16.85 -68.88 19.22
C ILE A 681 17.32 -67.52 19.82
N VAL A 682 16.59 -66.78 20.69
CA VAL A 682 15.79 -67.13 21.90
C VAL A 682 14.40 -66.43 21.93
N THR A 683 13.49 -66.95 22.77
CA THR A 683 12.05 -66.63 22.98
C THR A 683 11.74 -66.03 24.38
N GLU A 684 10.44 -65.96 24.72
CA GLU A 684 9.87 -65.97 26.10
C GLU A 684 9.87 -64.67 26.97
N GLU A 685 8.87 -64.39 27.82
CA GLU A 685 7.54 -65.03 28.02
C GLU A 685 6.45 -64.06 28.55
N LYS A 686 5.20 -64.53 28.57
CA LYS A 686 3.99 -63.90 29.14
C LYS A 686 4.00 -63.87 30.67
N LYS A 687 3.24 -62.94 31.26
CA LYS A 687 2.16 -63.31 32.21
C LYS A 687 1.14 -62.20 32.46
N GLU A 688 -0.14 -62.58 32.41
CA GLU A 688 -1.25 -61.80 32.95
C GLU A 688 -1.58 -62.27 34.37
N THR A 689 -2.10 -61.37 35.21
CA THR A 689 -3.42 -61.46 35.92
C THR A 689 -3.39 -60.80 37.30
N SER A 690 -4.50 -60.13 37.62
CA SER A 690 -4.93 -59.65 38.96
C SER A 690 -4.03 -58.63 39.69
N GLU A 691 -4.51 -57.68 40.49
CA GLU A 691 -5.76 -56.92 40.69
C GLU A 691 -5.66 -56.31 42.11
N LEU A 692 -6.49 -55.32 42.45
CA LEU A 692 -6.64 -54.72 43.80
C LEU A 692 -5.38 -54.02 44.38
N GLY A 693 -5.35 -52.69 44.59
CA GLY A 693 -6.31 -51.64 44.25
C GLY A 693 -6.85 -50.89 45.48
N GLN A 694 -6.75 -49.56 45.40
CA GLN A 694 -7.43 -48.48 46.17
C GLN A 694 -6.75 -47.17 45.74
N LYS A 695 -7.37 -45.99 45.69
CA LYS A 695 -8.75 -45.48 45.55
C LYS A 695 -8.64 -43.96 45.85
N GLU A 696 -9.66 -43.19 45.48
CA GLU A 696 -9.77 -41.72 45.66
C GLU A 696 -9.04 -40.89 44.57
N GLY A 697 -9.71 -40.02 43.83
CA GLY A 697 -11.17 -39.85 43.74
C GLY A 697 -11.58 -38.72 42.80
N GLN A 698 -12.15 -39.05 41.63
CA GLN A 698 -12.71 -38.04 40.70
C GLN A 698 -14.18 -37.74 41.03
N TYR A 699 -14.52 -36.45 40.99
CA TYR A 699 -15.90 -35.96 41.03
C TYR A 699 -16.14 -35.06 39.82
N GLU A 700 -16.73 -35.62 38.78
CA GLU A 700 -17.43 -34.86 37.75
C GLU A 700 -18.91 -34.69 38.17
N ASN A 701 -19.49 -33.55 37.82
CA ASN A 701 -20.93 -33.32 37.58
C ASN A 701 -20.99 -31.98 36.82
N GLN A 702 -21.27 -31.94 35.52
CA GLN A 702 -22.53 -32.28 34.82
C GLN A 702 -23.69 -31.31 35.10
N LEU A 703 -24.23 -30.76 34.00
CA LEU A 703 -25.60 -30.28 33.76
C LEU A 703 -25.63 -29.73 32.31
N THR A 704 -25.47 -30.53 31.25
CA THR A 704 -26.49 -31.40 30.59
C THR A 704 -27.77 -30.69 30.15
N VAL A 705 -27.95 -30.54 28.84
CA VAL A 705 -29.26 -30.67 28.16
C VAL A 705 -29.06 -31.45 26.85
N ASP A 706 -29.34 -32.74 26.94
CA ASP A 706 -29.96 -33.63 25.95
C ASP A 706 -29.64 -33.45 24.45
N SER A 707 -28.75 -34.32 23.95
CA SER A 707 -28.80 -34.80 22.57
C SER A 707 -29.98 -35.77 22.40
N ALA A 708 -31.05 -35.35 21.73
CA ALA A 708 -32.17 -36.21 21.38
C ALA A 708 -32.02 -36.80 19.97
N GLU A 709 -32.21 -38.11 19.84
CA GLU A 709 -32.39 -38.78 18.55
C GLU A 709 -33.71 -38.32 17.90
N ASN A 710 -33.74 -38.12 16.58
CA ASN A 710 -34.94 -38.36 15.76
C ASN A 710 -34.61 -38.46 14.25
N ASP A 711 -35.30 -39.39 13.61
CA ASP A 711 -35.63 -39.48 12.18
C ASP A 711 -34.55 -39.23 11.11
N ALA A 712 -33.92 -40.33 10.70
CA ALA A 712 -33.39 -40.48 9.35
C ALA A 712 -34.54 -40.54 8.32
N LEU A 713 -34.92 -39.39 7.76
CA LEU A 713 -35.93 -39.25 6.70
C LEU A 713 -35.32 -38.78 5.38
N ASN A 714 -35.20 -39.70 4.42
CA ASN A 714 -35.05 -39.51 2.97
C ASN A 714 -34.61 -38.10 2.48
N GLY A 715 -33.33 -37.76 2.65
CA GLY A 715 -32.74 -36.63 1.94
C GLY A 715 -32.65 -36.91 0.44
N SER A 716 -33.39 -36.15 -0.38
CA SER A 716 -33.12 -36.07 -1.82
C SER A 716 -31.71 -35.47 -2.06
N PRO A 717 -31.04 -35.76 -3.19
CA PRO A 717 -29.80 -35.07 -3.52
C PRO A 717 -30.05 -33.55 -3.53
N PRO A 718 -29.08 -32.71 -3.09
CA PRO A 718 -29.24 -31.26 -3.09
C PRO A 718 -29.53 -30.77 -4.50
N GLU A 719 -30.50 -29.86 -4.64
CA GLU A 719 -30.94 -29.38 -5.96
C GLU A 719 -29.76 -28.78 -6.74
N PRO A 720 -29.67 -29.02 -8.06
CA PRO A 720 -28.59 -28.45 -8.87
C PRO A 720 -28.68 -26.92 -8.85
N VAL A 721 -27.51 -26.27 -8.73
CA VAL A 721 -27.42 -24.81 -8.81
C VAL A 721 -27.84 -24.34 -10.21
N ARG A 722 -28.46 -23.15 -10.29
CA ARG A 722 -28.88 -22.52 -11.54
C ARG A 722 -28.14 -21.21 -11.78
N VAL A 723 -27.06 -21.30 -12.55
CA VAL A 723 -26.25 -20.13 -12.98
C VAL A 723 -26.84 -19.38 -14.18
N ALA A 724 -27.69 -20.01 -14.99
CA ALA A 724 -28.37 -19.39 -16.13
C ALA A 724 -29.88 -19.25 -15.89
N SER A 725 -30.46 -18.14 -16.37
CA SER A 725 -31.91 -17.91 -16.31
C SER A 725 -32.65 -18.79 -17.32
N PRO A 726 -33.79 -19.40 -16.96
CA PRO A 726 -34.58 -20.25 -17.87
C PRO A 726 -35.34 -19.46 -18.96
N LYS A 727 -35.64 -18.18 -18.71
CA LYS A 727 -36.22 -17.24 -19.69
C LYS A 727 -35.32 -16.00 -19.79
N PRO A 728 -35.17 -15.35 -20.97
CA PRO A 728 -34.35 -14.15 -21.12
C PRO A 728 -34.99 -12.95 -20.39
N VAL A 729 -34.33 -12.45 -19.34
CA VAL A 729 -34.81 -11.33 -18.52
C VAL A 729 -34.42 -9.99 -19.16
N PRO A 730 -35.35 -9.05 -19.40
CA PRO A 730 -35.04 -7.69 -19.85
C PRO A 730 -34.13 -6.94 -18.87
N SER A 731 -33.15 -6.20 -19.38
CA SER A 731 -32.13 -5.51 -18.57
C SER A 731 -32.69 -4.39 -17.69
N ASP A 732 -33.84 -3.82 -18.04
CA ASP A 732 -34.58 -2.84 -17.25
C ASP A 732 -35.34 -3.46 -16.06
N LEU A 733 -35.66 -4.75 -16.14
CA LEU A 733 -36.31 -5.51 -15.08
C LEU A 733 -35.28 -6.20 -14.16
N LEU A 734 -34.12 -6.58 -14.71
CA LEU A 734 -33.09 -7.34 -14.00
C LEU A 734 -32.58 -6.66 -12.73
N THR A 735 -32.29 -5.35 -12.75
CA THR A 735 -31.80 -4.61 -11.56
C THR A 735 -32.79 -4.71 -10.40
N ASN A 736 -34.06 -4.53 -10.72
CA ASN A 736 -35.16 -4.52 -9.76
C ASN A 736 -35.41 -5.92 -9.17
N LEU A 737 -35.34 -6.97 -10.01
CA LEU A 737 -35.38 -8.36 -9.56
C LEU A 737 -34.18 -8.69 -8.66
N THR A 738 -32.98 -8.22 -9.00
CA THR A 738 -31.76 -8.47 -8.21
C THR A 738 -31.82 -7.84 -6.82
N GLU A 739 -32.35 -6.62 -6.69
CA GLU A 739 -32.55 -5.98 -5.39
C GLU A 739 -33.51 -6.78 -4.50
N LEU A 740 -34.69 -7.16 -5.02
CA LEU A 740 -35.70 -7.92 -4.28
C LEU A 740 -35.23 -9.35 -3.94
N ALA A 741 -34.65 -10.08 -4.89
CA ALA A 741 -34.16 -11.44 -4.68
C ALA A 741 -33.04 -11.48 -3.63
N THR A 742 -32.13 -10.50 -3.65
CA THR A 742 -31.06 -10.42 -2.66
C THR A 742 -31.60 -10.04 -1.27
N LEU A 743 -32.53 -9.09 -1.18
CA LEU A 743 -33.21 -8.76 0.08
C LEU A 743 -33.96 -9.96 0.67
N TYR A 744 -34.71 -10.72 -0.15
CA TYR A 744 -35.38 -11.95 0.30
C TYR A 744 -34.38 -12.99 0.82
N THR A 745 -33.23 -13.14 0.16
CA THR A 745 -32.17 -14.08 0.59
C THR A 745 -31.57 -13.67 1.93
N GLU A 746 -31.22 -12.39 2.09
CA GLU A 746 -30.66 -11.83 3.34
C GLU A 746 -31.64 -12.01 4.51
N LEU A 747 -32.92 -11.66 4.33
CA LEU A 747 -33.95 -11.82 5.37
C LEU A 747 -34.21 -13.29 5.72
N SER A 748 -34.30 -14.16 4.70
CA SER A 748 -34.52 -15.59 4.90
C SER A 748 -33.33 -16.29 5.56
N CYS A 749 -32.12 -15.74 5.48
CA CYS A 749 -30.93 -16.31 6.12
C CYS A 749 -30.93 -16.12 7.64
N PHE A 750 -31.42 -14.99 8.15
CA PHE A 750 -31.44 -14.65 9.58
C PHE A 750 -32.81 -14.83 10.26
N ARG A 751 -33.82 -15.36 9.56
CA ARG A 751 -35.15 -15.65 10.13
C ARG A 751 -35.14 -17.01 10.82
N ASN A 752 -35.40 -17.04 12.13
CA ASN A 752 -35.55 -18.29 12.89
C ASN A 752 -36.58 -19.21 12.21
N GLN A 753 -36.18 -20.47 11.99
CA GLN A 753 -36.95 -21.45 11.23
C GLN A 753 -38.30 -21.73 11.89
N ASN A 754 -39.37 -21.17 11.33
CA ASN A 754 -40.76 -21.57 11.58
C ASN A 754 -41.62 -21.29 10.34
N GLU A 755 -42.20 -22.37 9.83
CA GLU A 755 -43.32 -22.45 8.87
C GLU A 755 -43.15 -21.88 7.44
N GLN A 756 -43.33 -22.79 6.46
CA GLN A 756 -43.91 -22.55 5.12
C GLN A 756 -43.23 -21.55 4.18
N THR A 757 -41.95 -21.22 4.37
CA THR A 757 -41.15 -20.40 3.42
C THR A 757 -40.03 -21.21 2.77
N LEU A 758 -39.69 -20.88 1.52
CA LEU A 758 -38.59 -21.53 0.81
C LEU A 758 -37.26 -21.15 1.49
N GLY A 759 -36.52 -22.14 1.99
CA GLY A 759 -35.28 -21.92 2.74
C GLY A 759 -34.24 -21.13 1.95
N SER A 760 -33.47 -20.29 2.66
CA SER A 760 -32.38 -19.45 2.12
C SER A 760 -31.47 -20.20 1.15
N LEU A 761 -31.03 -21.39 1.55
CA LEU A 761 -30.19 -22.31 0.77
C LEU A 761 -30.84 -22.71 -0.56
N THR A 762 -32.10 -23.15 -0.53
CA THR A 762 -32.87 -23.56 -1.71
C THR A 762 -33.14 -22.37 -2.64
N PHE A 763 -33.44 -21.19 -2.10
CA PHE A 763 -33.61 -19.97 -2.89
C PHE A 763 -32.31 -19.58 -3.62
N LEU A 764 -31.16 -19.62 -2.92
CA LEU A 764 -29.86 -19.37 -3.55
C LEU A 764 -29.57 -20.36 -4.69
N ARG A 765 -29.78 -21.66 -4.47
CA ARG A 765 -29.47 -22.69 -5.49
C ARG A 765 -30.39 -22.56 -6.72
N ARG A 766 -31.67 -22.19 -6.54
CA ARG A 766 -32.65 -21.99 -7.62
C ARG A 766 -32.49 -20.67 -8.40
N TYR A 767 -32.12 -19.57 -7.74
CA TYR A 767 -32.19 -18.22 -8.31
C TYR A 767 -30.86 -17.47 -8.34
N PHE A 768 -29.71 -18.18 -8.27
CA PHE A 768 -28.38 -17.57 -8.24
C PHE A 768 -28.15 -16.53 -9.36
N PHE A 769 -28.68 -16.78 -10.55
CA PHE A 769 -28.61 -15.88 -11.71
C PHE A 769 -29.26 -14.50 -11.51
N LEU A 770 -30.07 -14.30 -10.46
CA LEU A 770 -30.65 -13.00 -10.07
C LEU A 770 -29.89 -12.32 -8.93
N LEU A 771 -29.01 -13.01 -8.20
CA LEU A 771 -28.47 -12.49 -6.93
C LEU A 771 -27.24 -11.58 -7.10
N ASP A 772 -27.13 -10.57 -6.24
CA ASP A 772 -25.90 -9.80 -6.08
C ASP A 772 -24.83 -10.67 -5.39
N GLN A 773 -23.87 -11.13 -6.20
CA GLN A 773 -22.78 -12.02 -5.78
C GLN A 773 -21.90 -11.44 -4.66
N GLU A 774 -21.78 -10.12 -4.56
CA GLU A 774 -20.97 -9.45 -3.54
C GLU A 774 -21.75 -9.32 -2.21
N ARG A 775 -23.05 -9.02 -2.27
CA ARG A 775 -23.93 -9.06 -1.08
C ARG A 775 -24.04 -10.48 -0.51
N VAL A 776 -24.28 -11.49 -1.36
CA VAL A 776 -24.37 -12.89 -0.94
C VAL A 776 -23.04 -13.42 -0.38
N ARG A 777 -21.89 -12.98 -0.90
CA ARG A 777 -20.58 -13.28 -0.29
C ARG A 777 -20.50 -12.74 1.15
N ARG A 778 -20.89 -11.48 1.38
CA ARG A 778 -20.85 -10.87 2.71
C ARG A 778 -21.81 -11.56 3.69
N MET A 779 -23.02 -11.87 3.23
CA MET A 779 -24.00 -12.67 3.99
C MET A 779 -23.44 -14.05 4.38
N SER A 780 -22.86 -14.79 3.44
CA SER A 780 -22.30 -16.14 3.69
C SER A 780 -21.02 -16.15 4.53
N LEU A 781 -20.32 -15.02 4.69
CA LEU A 781 -19.28 -14.85 5.72
C LEU A 781 -19.88 -14.63 7.11
N LEU A 782 -20.95 -13.81 7.22
CA LEU A 782 -21.60 -13.50 8.49
C LEU A 782 -22.30 -14.71 9.12
N CYS A 783 -23.00 -15.53 8.32
CA CYS A 783 -23.69 -16.72 8.81
C CYS A 783 -22.83 -18.00 8.80
N TYR A 784 -21.53 -17.93 8.49
CA TYR A 784 -20.68 -19.12 8.30
C TYR A 784 -20.66 -20.09 9.50
N GLN A 785 -20.74 -19.58 10.72
CA GLN A 785 -20.78 -20.39 11.95
C GLN A 785 -22.12 -21.11 12.16
N GLU A 786 -23.20 -20.63 11.54
CA GLU A 786 -24.56 -21.13 11.71
C GLU A 786 -25.03 -21.98 10.52
N GLN A 787 -24.64 -21.60 9.29
CA GLN A 787 -25.05 -22.24 8.03
C GLN A 787 -23.87 -22.34 7.03
N PRO A 788 -22.86 -23.19 7.26
CA PRO A 788 -21.71 -23.34 6.34
C PRO A 788 -22.11 -23.81 4.93
N GLU A 789 -23.24 -24.51 4.79
CA GLU A 789 -23.83 -24.95 3.51
C GLU A 789 -24.20 -23.79 2.59
N MET A 790 -24.52 -22.62 3.17
CA MET A 790 -24.78 -21.38 2.45
C MET A 790 -23.54 -20.95 1.65
N LYS A 791 -22.35 -21.11 2.25
CA LYS A 791 -21.07 -20.77 1.60
C LYS A 791 -20.67 -21.84 0.58
N SER A 792 -20.81 -23.13 0.87
CA SER A 792 -20.46 -24.18 -0.10
C SER A 792 -21.29 -24.07 -1.38
N SER A 793 -22.60 -23.81 -1.25
CA SER A 793 -23.50 -23.58 -2.39
C SER A 793 -23.16 -22.31 -3.18
N PHE A 794 -22.74 -21.24 -2.49
CA PHE A 794 -22.25 -20.01 -3.15
C PHE A 794 -20.96 -20.26 -3.95
N ILE A 795 -20.03 -21.05 -3.41
CA ILE A 795 -18.78 -21.40 -4.09
C ILE A 795 -19.04 -22.33 -5.28
N GLU A 796 -19.92 -23.33 -5.13
CA GLU A 796 -20.39 -24.21 -6.22
C GLU A 796 -20.96 -23.39 -7.39
N ALA A 797 -21.85 -22.44 -7.09
CA ALA A 797 -22.39 -21.50 -8.07
C ALA A 797 -21.30 -20.68 -8.78
N MET A 798 -20.42 -20.04 -8.02
CA MET A 798 -19.36 -19.21 -8.58
C MET A 798 -18.30 -20.02 -9.36
N LEU A 799 -18.11 -21.30 -9.04
CA LEU A 799 -17.30 -22.24 -9.82
C LEU A 799 -17.96 -22.52 -11.18
N GLU A 800 -19.26 -22.79 -11.24
CA GLU A 800 -19.99 -22.95 -12.50
C GLU A 800 -19.97 -21.64 -13.33
N CYS A 801 -20.29 -20.48 -12.72
CA CYS A 801 -20.21 -19.15 -13.37
C CYS A 801 -18.87 -18.89 -14.07
N THR A 802 -17.76 -19.34 -13.45
CA THR A 802 -16.40 -19.05 -13.93
C THR A 802 -15.80 -20.16 -14.79
N GLN A 803 -16.53 -21.26 -15.05
CA GLN A 803 -16.03 -22.43 -15.79
C GLN A 803 -15.69 -22.10 -17.26
N SER A 804 -16.39 -21.15 -17.87
CA SER A 804 -16.16 -20.67 -19.24
C SER A 804 -14.99 -19.68 -19.38
N SER A 805 -14.34 -19.29 -18.27
CA SER A 805 -13.19 -18.38 -18.28
C SER A 805 -11.95 -19.05 -18.86
N LYS A 806 -11.31 -18.39 -19.83
CA LYS A 806 -10.06 -18.84 -20.49
C LYS A 806 -8.92 -19.16 -19.53
N VAL A 807 -8.94 -18.59 -18.32
CA VAL A 807 -7.92 -18.84 -17.29
C VAL A 807 -8.11 -20.22 -16.61
N VAL A 808 -9.31 -20.82 -16.67
CA VAL A 808 -9.52 -22.21 -16.20
C VAL A 808 -8.78 -23.22 -17.08
N GLU A 809 -8.68 -22.99 -18.40
CA GLU A 809 -7.84 -23.82 -19.28
C GLU A 809 -6.35 -23.74 -18.89
N VAL A 810 -5.89 -22.55 -18.48
CA VAL A 810 -4.53 -22.35 -17.98
C VAL A 810 -4.34 -23.08 -16.65
N PHE A 811 -5.31 -23.03 -15.73
CA PHE A 811 -5.24 -23.76 -14.46
C PHE A 811 -5.16 -25.28 -14.64
N GLN A 812 -5.89 -25.85 -15.61
CA GLN A 812 -5.83 -27.29 -15.88
C GLN A 812 -4.44 -27.73 -16.38
N ARG A 813 -3.70 -26.88 -17.11
CA ARG A 813 -2.43 -27.23 -17.79
C ARG A 813 -1.17 -26.61 -17.19
N GLY A 814 -1.29 -25.61 -16.30
CA GLY A 814 -0.19 -24.75 -15.87
C GLY A 814 0.33 -25.02 -14.45
N ASP A 815 1.59 -24.67 -14.24
CA ASP A 815 2.21 -24.55 -12.92
C ASP A 815 1.63 -23.36 -12.15
N LEU A 816 1.68 -23.39 -10.81
CA LEU A 816 1.16 -22.33 -9.94
C LEU A 816 1.63 -20.92 -10.36
N LEU A 817 2.93 -20.75 -10.68
CA LEU A 817 3.50 -19.48 -11.12
C LEU A 817 3.02 -18.98 -12.50
N ARG A 818 2.43 -19.83 -13.33
CA ARG A 818 1.76 -19.43 -14.58
C ARG A 818 0.31 -19.07 -14.31
N SER A 819 -0.39 -19.90 -13.53
CA SER A 819 -1.77 -19.68 -13.09
C SER A 819 -1.95 -18.35 -12.36
N LEU A 820 -1.04 -18.01 -11.43
CA LEU A 820 -1.06 -16.73 -10.71
C LEU A 820 -0.73 -15.53 -11.61
N ARG A 821 0.09 -15.71 -12.66
CA ARG A 821 0.33 -14.66 -13.67
C ARG A 821 -0.93 -14.38 -14.50
N SER A 822 -1.60 -15.42 -15.01
CA SER A 822 -2.88 -15.25 -15.71
C SER A 822 -3.98 -14.63 -14.85
N LEU A 823 -3.96 -14.84 -13.52
CA LEU A 823 -4.85 -14.12 -12.60
C LEU A 823 -4.48 -12.64 -12.42
N ARG A 824 -3.19 -12.30 -12.35
CA ARG A 824 -2.73 -10.89 -12.31
C ARG A 824 -3.08 -10.14 -13.60
N GLU A 825 -3.18 -10.84 -14.72
CA GLU A 825 -3.56 -10.27 -16.03
C GLU A 825 -5.09 -10.02 -16.17
N LEU A 826 -5.94 -10.63 -15.33
CA LEU A 826 -7.41 -10.44 -15.32
C LEU A 826 -7.91 -9.19 -14.56
N GLN A 827 -7.11 -8.12 -14.47
CA GLN A 827 -7.57 -6.86 -13.84
C GLN A 827 -8.61 -6.15 -14.73
N PRO A 828 -9.68 -5.54 -14.15
CA PRO A 828 -9.95 -5.38 -12.73
C PRO A 828 -10.56 -6.63 -12.06
N TRP A 829 -10.05 -7.00 -10.89
CA TRP A 829 -10.64 -8.08 -10.09
C TRP A 829 -11.95 -7.65 -9.42
N SER A 830 -13.07 -8.31 -9.75
CA SER A 830 -14.23 -8.39 -8.85
C SER A 830 -14.07 -9.57 -7.88
N ALA A 831 -14.54 -9.38 -6.66
CA ALA A 831 -14.15 -10.23 -5.54
C ALA A 831 -14.76 -11.66 -5.63
N PRO A 832 -16.05 -11.87 -5.98
CA PRO A 832 -16.64 -13.20 -6.10
C PRO A 832 -15.98 -14.15 -7.13
N PRO A 833 -15.76 -13.78 -8.41
CA PRO A 833 -15.14 -14.70 -9.37
C PRO A 833 -13.66 -14.94 -9.09
N LEU A 834 -12.95 -13.97 -8.49
CA LEU A 834 -11.59 -14.19 -8.00
C LEU A 834 -11.56 -15.31 -6.95
N LEU A 835 -12.49 -15.30 -5.97
CA LEU A 835 -12.56 -16.32 -4.93
C LEU A 835 -12.76 -17.74 -5.51
N ALA A 836 -13.64 -17.90 -6.51
CA ALA A 836 -13.82 -19.17 -7.21
C ALA A 836 -12.62 -19.59 -8.08
N HIS A 837 -11.78 -18.66 -8.51
CA HIS A 837 -10.50 -18.99 -9.13
C HIS A 837 -9.42 -19.37 -8.10
N LEU A 838 -9.40 -18.76 -6.91
CA LEU A 838 -8.50 -19.15 -5.82
C LEU A 838 -8.85 -20.54 -5.26
N HIS A 839 -10.14 -20.89 -5.18
CA HIS A 839 -10.60 -22.22 -4.75
C HIS A 839 -9.97 -23.34 -5.60
N ARG A 840 -10.06 -23.23 -6.94
CA ARG A 840 -9.45 -24.19 -7.87
C ARG A 840 -7.93 -24.31 -7.74
N LEU A 841 -7.26 -23.21 -7.38
CA LEU A 841 -5.81 -23.23 -7.14
C LEU A 841 -5.47 -23.87 -5.79
N TYR A 842 -6.32 -23.70 -4.78
CA TYR A 842 -6.19 -24.40 -3.52
C TYR A 842 -6.41 -25.92 -3.68
N GLU A 843 -7.46 -26.33 -4.38
CA GLU A 843 -7.73 -27.75 -4.69
C GLU A 843 -6.58 -28.41 -5.47
N LYS A 844 -5.90 -27.66 -6.35
CA LYS A 844 -4.78 -28.18 -7.16
C LYS A 844 -3.40 -28.14 -6.47
N HIS A 845 -3.14 -27.14 -5.63
CA HIS A 845 -1.79 -26.83 -5.12
C HIS A 845 -1.69 -26.67 -3.59
N GLY A 846 -2.80 -26.81 -2.86
CA GLY A 846 -2.85 -26.78 -1.41
C GLY A 846 -2.20 -25.53 -0.79
N GLU A 847 -1.42 -25.75 0.27
CA GLU A 847 -0.73 -24.72 1.03
C GLU A 847 0.13 -23.75 0.18
N ALA A 848 0.75 -24.24 -0.90
CA ALA A 848 1.61 -23.42 -1.76
C ALA A 848 0.83 -22.32 -2.49
N ALA A 849 -0.43 -22.60 -2.87
CA ALA A 849 -1.33 -21.57 -3.37
C ALA A 849 -1.73 -20.59 -2.25
N VAL A 850 -2.03 -21.10 -1.06
CA VAL A 850 -2.49 -20.30 0.09
C VAL A 850 -1.46 -19.27 0.54
N ARG A 851 -0.17 -19.64 0.65
CA ARG A 851 0.94 -18.68 0.88
C ARG A 851 0.97 -17.55 -0.16
N SER A 852 0.61 -17.87 -1.41
CA SER A 852 0.60 -16.94 -2.55
C SER A 852 -0.64 -16.04 -2.62
N PHE A 853 -1.68 -16.26 -1.79
CA PHE A 853 -2.92 -15.48 -1.85
C PHE A 853 -2.82 -14.10 -1.18
N SER A 854 -1.77 -13.85 -0.39
CA SER A 854 -1.48 -12.56 0.26
C SER A 854 -1.47 -11.37 -0.72
N GLN A 855 -1.06 -11.60 -1.97
CA GLN A 855 -1.07 -10.61 -3.06
C GLN A 855 -2.46 -10.11 -3.50
N PHE A 856 -3.54 -10.79 -3.10
CA PHE A 856 -4.93 -10.46 -3.46
C PHE A 856 -5.67 -9.72 -2.34
N TYR A 857 -5.02 -9.47 -1.20
CA TYR A 857 -5.53 -8.57 -0.16
C TYR A 857 -5.47 -7.11 -0.67
N PRO A 858 -6.50 -6.26 -0.45
CA PRO A 858 -7.68 -6.48 0.39
C PRO A 858 -8.91 -7.04 -0.35
N THR A 859 -8.85 -7.32 -1.65
CA THR A 859 -10.00 -7.85 -2.44
C THR A 859 -10.46 -9.22 -1.93
N ILE A 860 -9.53 -10.02 -1.42
CA ILE A 860 -9.80 -11.25 -0.65
C ILE A 860 -9.35 -11.00 0.79
N THR A 861 -10.25 -11.23 1.75
CA THR A 861 -10.00 -11.00 3.18
C THR A 861 -9.45 -12.26 3.86
N PRO A 862 -8.84 -12.17 5.05
CA PRO A 862 -8.49 -13.36 5.83
C PRO A 862 -9.67 -14.28 6.13
N ALA A 863 -10.88 -13.75 6.33
CA ALA A 863 -12.09 -14.55 6.55
C ALA A 863 -12.45 -15.42 5.33
N ASP A 864 -12.29 -14.90 4.12
CA ASP A 864 -12.51 -15.67 2.89
C ASP A 864 -11.55 -16.86 2.75
N VAL A 865 -10.29 -16.68 3.17
CA VAL A 865 -9.25 -17.72 3.14
C VAL A 865 -9.42 -18.70 4.29
N MET A 866 -9.72 -18.24 5.51
CA MET A 866 -9.96 -19.09 6.69
C MET A 866 -11.15 -20.03 6.49
N THR A 867 -12.16 -19.59 5.73
CA THR A 867 -13.35 -20.39 5.39
C THR A 867 -13.20 -21.19 4.08
N MET A 868 -11.98 -21.32 3.56
CA MET A 868 -11.65 -22.06 2.32
C MET A 868 -10.47 -23.03 2.52
N ALA A 869 -9.44 -22.59 3.24
CA ALA A 869 -8.25 -23.38 3.53
C ALA A 869 -8.40 -24.19 4.83
N GLN A 870 -7.58 -25.24 4.97
CA GLN A 870 -7.38 -25.89 6.27
C GLN A 870 -6.72 -24.91 7.24
N GLN A 871 -7.01 -25.05 8.55
CA GLN A 871 -6.50 -24.15 9.59
C GLN A 871 -4.96 -24.07 9.60
N SER A 872 -4.28 -25.19 9.41
CA SER A 872 -2.83 -25.29 9.15
C SER A 872 -2.37 -24.33 8.04
N HIS A 873 -2.97 -24.46 6.84
CA HIS A 873 -2.63 -23.65 5.68
C HIS A 873 -3.01 -22.17 5.86
N PHE A 874 -4.04 -21.87 6.66
CA PHE A 874 -4.41 -20.49 6.98
C PHE A 874 -3.31 -19.75 7.77
N LEU A 875 -2.62 -20.40 8.72
CA LEU A 875 -1.44 -19.79 9.37
C LEU A 875 -0.36 -19.41 8.35
N ALA A 876 -0.08 -20.30 7.39
CA ALA A 876 0.90 -20.05 6.35
C ALA A 876 0.53 -18.84 5.47
N TYR A 877 -0.77 -18.57 5.24
CA TYR A 877 -1.23 -17.32 4.63
C TYR A 877 -1.10 -16.11 5.58
N LEU A 878 -1.54 -16.24 6.83
CA LEU A 878 -1.54 -15.16 7.81
C LEU A 878 -0.12 -14.64 8.09
N ASP A 879 0.84 -15.53 8.30
CA ASP A 879 2.25 -15.18 8.48
C ASP A 879 2.82 -14.50 7.22
N ASN A 880 2.59 -15.03 6.02
CA ASN A 880 3.02 -14.37 4.78
C ASN A 880 2.35 -12.99 4.57
N LEU A 881 1.07 -12.85 4.91
CA LEU A 881 0.33 -11.60 4.83
C LEU A 881 0.90 -10.55 5.80
N VAL A 882 1.24 -10.93 7.04
CA VAL A 882 1.89 -10.05 8.02
C VAL A 882 3.33 -9.75 7.62
N GLN A 883 4.11 -10.74 7.17
CA GLN A 883 5.49 -10.55 6.74
C GLN A 883 5.62 -9.67 5.49
N SER A 884 4.61 -9.64 4.62
CA SER A 884 4.52 -8.71 3.46
C SER A 884 4.54 -7.23 3.86
N ARG A 885 4.22 -6.91 5.13
CA ARG A 885 4.32 -5.56 5.68
C ARG A 885 5.71 -5.32 6.28
N ALA A 886 6.20 -4.09 6.13
CA ALA A 886 7.42 -3.63 6.79
C ALA A 886 7.28 -3.72 8.33
N GLU A 887 8.37 -4.06 9.01
CA GLU A 887 8.40 -4.45 10.42
C GLU A 887 7.70 -3.46 11.37
N GLU A 888 7.93 -2.16 11.17
CA GLU A 888 7.25 -1.05 11.87
C GLU A 888 5.71 -1.16 11.92
N HIS A 889 5.09 -1.75 10.89
CA HIS A 889 3.63 -1.77 10.70
C HIS A 889 3.02 -3.15 10.95
N ARG A 890 3.82 -4.17 11.30
CA ARG A 890 3.31 -5.53 11.48
C ARG A 890 2.32 -5.65 12.65
N LEU A 891 2.60 -4.98 13.77
CA LEU A 891 1.70 -4.97 14.93
C LEU A 891 0.37 -4.26 14.65
N SER A 892 0.42 -3.03 14.11
CA SER A 892 -0.79 -2.26 13.79
C SER A 892 -1.63 -2.91 12.68
N PHE A 893 -0.98 -3.51 11.68
CA PHE A 893 -1.67 -4.26 10.64
C PHE A 893 -2.30 -5.54 11.19
N LEU A 894 -1.58 -6.36 11.97
CA LEU A 894 -2.15 -7.55 12.60
C LEU A 894 -3.32 -7.21 13.53
N GLN A 895 -3.25 -6.10 14.28
CA GLN A 895 -4.36 -5.59 15.08
C GLN A 895 -5.60 -5.30 14.22
N SER A 896 -5.43 -4.72 13.03
CA SER A 896 -6.53 -4.44 12.09
C SER A 896 -7.14 -5.68 11.41
N LEU A 897 -6.57 -6.88 11.61
CA LEU A 897 -7.15 -8.14 11.13
C LEU A 897 -7.91 -8.90 12.24
N LEU A 898 -7.88 -8.42 13.48
CA LEU A 898 -8.41 -9.09 14.67
C LEU A 898 -9.76 -8.49 15.12
N GLU A 899 -10.68 -8.37 14.18
CA GLU A 899 -12.09 -8.05 14.42
C GLU A 899 -12.94 -9.30 14.11
N PRO A 900 -13.56 -9.96 15.11
CA PRO A 900 -13.54 -9.68 16.55
C PRO A 900 -12.23 -10.11 17.26
N GLU A 901 -11.97 -9.53 18.43
CA GLU A 901 -10.73 -9.79 19.19
C GLU A 901 -10.56 -11.26 19.65
N SER A 902 -11.63 -12.06 19.71
CA SER A 902 -11.59 -13.48 20.06
C SER A 902 -10.65 -14.29 19.15
N LEU A 903 -10.58 -13.91 17.86
CA LEU A 903 -9.69 -14.53 16.86
C LEU A 903 -8.22 -14.54 17.31
N ARG A 904 -7.82 -13.64 18.22
CA ARG A 904 -6.45 -13.57 18.74
C ARG A 904 -6.07 -14.79 19.57
N GLN A 905 -7.02 -15.36 20.32
CA GLN A 905 -6.81 -16.59 21.08
C GLN A 905 -6.78 -17.79 20.12
N ASP A 906 -7.74 -17.86 19.20
CA ASP A 906 -7.84 -18.92 18.19
C ASP A 906 -6.56 -19.02 17.33
N TRP A 907 -6.03 -17.88 16.87
CA TRP A 907 -4.81 -17.83 16.06
C TRP A 907 -3.54 -18.06 16.89
N LEU A 908 -3.53 -17.71 18.18
CA LEU A 908 -2.41 -18.00 19.08
C LEU A 908 -2.32 -19.50 19.38
N GLU A 909 -3.42 -20.14 19.77
CA GLU A 909 -3.48 -21.57 20.09
C GLU A 909 -3.14 -22.43 18.85
N LEU A 910 -3.63 -22.02 17.67
CA LEU A 910 -3.30 -22.65 16.40
C LEU A 910 -1.80 -22.52 16.06
N ALA A 911 -1.18 -21.36 16.31
CA ALA A 911 0.25 -21.14 16.11
C ALA A 911 1.15 -21.73 17.21
N LEU A 912 0.60 -22.07 18.38
CA LEU A 912 1.26 -22.82 19.45
C LEU A 912 1.20 -24.35 19.24
N THR A 913 0.33 -24.82 18.35
CA THR A 913 0.15 -26.26 18.05
C THR A 913 0.72 -26.67 16.69
N HIS A 914 0.71 -25.79 15.68
CA HIS A 914 1.27 -26.07 14.35
C HIS A 914 2.76 -25.71 14.25
N ASP A 915 3.58 -26.61 13.70
CA ASP A 915 5.04 -26.45 13.55
C ASP A 915 5.77 -26.07 14.87
N ALA A 916 5.24 -26.57 15.98
CA ALA A 916 5.83 -26.45 17.32
C ALA A 916 6.91 -27.54 17.57
N PRO A 917 7.89 -27.30 18.47
CA PRO A 917 8.78 -28.34 18.99
C PRO A 917 8.01 -29.47 19.69
N GLN A 918 8.64 -30.64 19.92
CA GLN A 918 7.96 -31.69 20.69
C GLN A 918 7.79 -31.25 22.14
N HIS A 919 6.66 -31.59 22.76
CA HIS A 919 6.36 -31.22 24.15
C HIS A 919 7.44 -31.72 25.14
N CYS A 920 8.02 -32.88 24.84
CA CYS A 920 9.14 -33.47 25.58
C CYS A 920 10.51 -32.80 25.33
N ASP A 921 10.65 -31.93 24.32
CA ASP A 921 11.84 -31.11 24.10
C ASP A 921 11.78 -29.82 24.94
N THR A 922 10.59 -29.23 25.10
CA THR A 922 10.38 -27.96 25.81
C THR A 922 10.05 -28.11 27.30
N MET A 923 9.45 -29.24 27.71
CA MET A 923 8.92 -29.42 29.07
C MET A 923 9.34 -30.74 29.75
N THR A 924 9.47 -30.73 31.06
CA THR A 924 9.58 -31.94 31.90
C THR A 924 8.19 -32.59 32.07
N PRO A 925 8.10 -33.87 32.50
CA PRO A 925 6.82 -34.52 32.78
C PRO A 925 5.96 -33.77 33.83
N ASP A 926 6.59 -33.04 34.75
CA ASP A 926 5.95 -32.21 35.78
C ASP A 926 5.61 -30.78 35.31
N GLY A 927 5.64 -30.53 34.00
CA GLY A 927 5.25 -29.25 33.39
C GLY A 927 6.21 -28.09 33.69
N GLN A 928 7.48 -28.36 33.97
CA GLN A 928 8.53 -27.35 34.15
C GLN A 928 9.29 -27.11 32.84
N PRO A 929 9.87 -25.92 32.63
CA PRO A 929 10.82 -25.68 31.52
C PRO A 929 12.03 -26.61 31.59
N ARG A 930 12.49 -27.11 30.44
CA ARG A 930 13.79 -27.79 30.32
C ARG A 930 14.94 -26.80 30.15
N TRP A 931 16.14 -27.22 30.52
CA TRP A 931 17.39 -26.48 30.32
C TRP A 931 17.51 -25.97 28.86
N HIS A 932 17.70 -24.66 28.69
CA HIS A 932 17.80 -23.96 27.40
C HIS A 932 16.62 -24.18 26.40
N SER A 933 15.44 -24.61 26.87
CA SER A 933 14.30 -24.90 25.99
C SER A 933 13.69 -23.67 25.28
N HIS A 934 14.02 -22.46 25.72
CA HIS A 934 13.67 -21.21 25.01
C HIS A 934 14.44 -21.02 23.70
N CYS A 935 15.53 -21.77 23.47
CA CYS A 935 16.33 -21.74 22.25
C CYS A 935 15.73 -22.56 21.09
N PHE A 936 14.70 -23.38 21.32
CA PHE A 936 14.06 -24.14 20.24
C PHE A 936 13.35 -23.19 19.26
N SER A 937 13.52 -23.43 17.96
CA SER A 937 12.86 -22.67 16.90
C SER A 937 11.40 -23.12 16.73
N TRP A 938 10.48 -22.16 16.83
CA TRP A 938 9.04 -22.34 16.57
C TRP A 938 8.72 -21.90 15.15
N GLY A 939 8.00 -22.70 14.37
CA GLY A 939 7.71 -22.41 12.96
C GLY A 939 7.06 -21.04 12.75
N TYR A 940 6.06 -20.71 13.56
CA TYR A 940 5.37 -19.41 13.57
C TYR A 940 5.88 -18.46 14.67
N GLY A 941 7.10 -18.65 15.19
CA GLY A 941 7.65 -17.89 16.33
C GLY A 941 7.64 -16.36 16.18
N ARG A 942 7.71 -15.85 14.95
CA ARG A 942 7.56 -14.40 14.65
C ARG A 942 6.11 -13.93 14.80
N LEU A 943 5.15 -14.71 14.32
CA LEU A 943 3.71 -14.41 14.43
C LEU A 943 3.25 -14.53 15.89
N LEU A 944 3.72 -15.54 16.63
CA LEU A 944 3.50 -15.69 18.08
C LEU A 944 3.96 -14.45 18.85
N ALA A 945 5.20 -14.00 18.63
CA ALA A 945 5.73 -12.79 19.28
C ALA A 945 4.94 -11.53 18.94
N LEU A 946 4.41 -11.42 17.70
CA LEU A 946 3.54 -10.30 17.31
C LEU A 946 2.16 -10.36 17.97
N LEU A 947 1.50 -11.52 17.98
CA LEU A 947 0.19 -11.73 18.64
C LEU A 947 0.24 -11.38 20.14
N ILE A 948 1.33 -11.76 20.81
CA ILE A 948 1.55 -11.52 22.24
C ILE A 948 1.85 -10.06 22.57
N ARG A 949 2.47 -9.32 21.64
CA ARG A 949 2.81 -7.89 21.80
C ARG A 949 1.61 -6.95 21.56
N LEU A 950 0.45 -7.46 21.17
CA LEU A 950 -0.76 -6.65 20.95
C LEU A 950 -1.36 -6.12 22.26
N PRO A 951 -1.98 -4.92 22.25
CA PRO A 951 -2.74 -4.43 23.39
C PRO A 951 -3.94 -5.35 23.66
N ALA A 952 -4.02 -5.87 24.88
CA ALA A 952 -5.02 -6.84 25.32
C ALA A 952 -5.40 -6.55 26.77
N ASP A 953 -6.61 -6.95 27.18
CA ASP A 953 -7.05 -6.87 28.57
C ASP A 953 -6.28 -7.87 29.46
N PHE A 954 -6.38 -7.68 30.79
CA PHE A 954 -5.67 -8.50 31.77
C PHE A 954 -6.08 -9.98 31.74
N SER A 955 -7.35 -10.31 31.51
CA SER A 955 -7.82 -11.70 31.45
C SER A 955 -7.34 -12.39 30.17
N SER A 956 -7.36 -11.70 29.02
CA SER A 956 -6.76 -12.22 27.79
C SER A 956 -5.26 -12.45 27.96
N LYS A 957 -4.49 -11.51 28.52
CA LYS A 957 -3.05 -11.70 28.76
C LYS A 957 -2.77 -12.86 29.72
N GLN A 958 -3.60 -13.05 30.75
CA GLN A 958 -3.48 -14.21 31.64
C GLN A 958 -3.70 -15.53 30.88
N LYS A 959 -4.77 -15.65 30.09
CA LYS A 959 -5.03 -16.86 29.27
C LYS A 959 -3.90 -17.14 28.29
N MET A 960 -3.40 -16.10 27.61
CA MET A 960 -2.27 -16.22 26.67
C MET A 960 -1.01 -16.72 27.40
N ALA A 961 -0.76 -16.29 28.64
CA ALA A 961 0.36 -16.78 29.44
C ALA A 961 0.18 -18.26 29.84
N GLU A 962 -1.05 -18.66 30.15
CA GLU A 962 -1.40 -20.05 30.48
C GLU A 962 -1.25 -20.96 29.25
N SER A 963 -1.72 -20.57 28.05
CA SER A 963 -1.45 -21.29 26.79
C SER A 963 0.03 -21.33 26.41
N CYS A 964 0.78 -20.23 26.56
CA CYS A 964 2.22 -20.24 26.29
C CYS A 964 2.97 -21.19 27.24
N ARG A 965 2.54 -21.28 28.51
CA ARG A 965 3.13 -22.19 29.49
C ARG A 965 2.79 -23.66 29.22
N SER A 966 1.54 -23.98 28.85
CA SER A 966 1.14 -25.38 28.60
C SER A 966 1.82 -26.00 27.39
N HIS A 967 2.16 -25.20 26.38
CA HIS A 967 2.88 -25.60 25.17
C HIS A 967 4.42 -25.45 25.28
N GLY A 968 4.94 -24.81 26.33
CA GLY A 968 6.37 -24.56 26.52
C GLY A 968 6.96 -23.44 25.63
N TYR A 969 6.16 -22.46 25.22
CA TYR A 969 6.64 -21.26 24.51
C TYR A 969 7.19 -20.23 25.50
N TRP A 970 8.37 -20.55 26.06
CA TRP A 970 8.94 -19.84 27.21
C TRP A 970 9.27 -18.37 26.97
N THR A 971 9.66 -17.97 25.76
CA THR A 971 9.94 -16.55 25.44
C THR A 971 8.67 -15.70 25.47
N GLY A 972 7.55 -16.20 24.93
CA GLY A 972 6.24 -15.55 25.04
C GLY A 972 5.71 -15.52 26.48
N TYR A 973 5.91 -16.61 27.24
CA TYR A 973 5.55 -16.67 28.66
C TYR A 973 6.30 -15.64 29.50
N LEU A 974 7.62 -15.51 29.35
CA LEU A 974 8.42 -14.53 30.09
C LEU A 974 8.01 -13.08 29.81
N TYR A 975 7.75 -12.74 28.53
CA TYR A 975 7.21 -11.43 28.14
C TYR A 975 5.86 -11.15 28.83
N LEU A 976 4.93 -12.12 28.78
CA LEU A 976 3.61 -11.98 29.42
C LEU A 976 3.70 -11.92 30.95
N CYS A 977 4.63 -12.63 31.59
CA CYS A 977 4.89 -12.49 33.02
C CYS A 977 5.42 -11.10 33.39
N SER A 978 6.23 -10.46 32.53
CA SER A 978 6.68 -9.08 32.74
C SER A 978 5.50 -8.10 32.66
N GLU A 979 4.68 -8.21 31.61
CA GLU A 979 3.46 -7.40 31.40
C GLU A 979 2.41 -7.58 32.52
N LEU A 980 2.26 -8.80 33.04
CA LEU A 980 1.36 -9.14 34.15
C LEU A 980 1.97 -8.86 35.54
N GLN A 981 3.19 -8.31 35.62
CA GLN A 981 3.95 -8.08 36.86
C GLN A 981 4.23 -9.34 37.71
N ARG A 982 4.18 -10.53 37.11
CA ARG A 982 4.44 -11.85 37.72
C ARG A 982 5.95 -12.13 37.83
N ARG A 983 6.73 -11.16 38.35
CA ARG A 983 8.21 -11.18 38.32
C ARG A 983 8.82 -12.42 38.99
N THR A 984 8.26 -12.88 40.11
CA THR A 984 8.68 -14.11 40.81
C THR A 984 8.63 -15.35 39.92
N GLU A 985 7.58 -15.49 39.11
CA GLU A 985 7.42 -16.64 38.20
C GLU A 985 8.40 -16.53 37.02
N ALA A 986 8.59 -15.32 36.48
CA ALA A 986 9.58 -15.07 35.44
C ALA A 986 11.01 -15.41 35.91
N PHE A 987 11.41 -14.98 37.10
CA PHE A 987 12.72 -15.34 37.67
C PHE A 987 12.87 -16.85 37.92
N SER A 988 11.81 -17.53 38.37
CA SER A 988 11.82 -18.99 38.53
C SER A 988 12.05 -19.69 37.19
N THR A 989 11.30 -19.30 36.14
CA THR A 989 11.46 -19.87 34.79
C THR A 989 12.84 -19.57 34.21
N VAL A 990 13.37 -18.35 34.35
CA VAL A 990 14.73 -18.02 33.91
C VAL A 990 15.79 -18.86 34.63
N CYS A 991 15.69 -19.04 35.96
CA CYS A 991 16.59 -19.91 36.72
C CYS A 991 16.53 -21.39 36.32
N GLN A 992 15.39 -21.87 35.80
CA GLN A 992 15.25 -23.24 35.29
C GLN A 992 15.76 -23.39 33.84
N LEU A 993 15.70 -22.32 33.04
CA LEU A 993 16.28 -22.27 31.68
C LEU A 993 17.81 -22.18 31.71
N ASP A 994 18.40 -21.58 32.77
CA ASP A 994 19.85 -21.36 32.99
C ASP A 994 20.52 -20.52 31.88
N ASP A 995 19.80 -19.54 31.35
CA ASP A 995 20.35 -18.55 30.42
C ASP A 995 20.21 -17.13 31.00
N ILE A 996 21.36 -16.52 31.29
CA ILE A 996 21.47 -15.18 31.87
C ILE A 996 21.10 -14.08 30.86
N SER A 997 21.15 -14.36 29.55
CA SER A 997 20.79 -13.38 28.51
C SER A 997 19.30 -13.01 28.55
N LEU A 998 18.46 -13.86 29.15
CA LEU A 998 17.03 -13.57 29.41
C LEU A 998 16.82 -12.44 30.45
N LEU A 999 17.88 -12.04 31.17
CA LEU A 999 17.87 -10.92 32.12
C LEU A 999 18.48 -9.63 31.53
N GLU A 1000 19.19 -9.71 30.39
CA GLU A 1000 19.82 -8.55 29.73
C GLU A 1000 19.04 -8.15 28.44
N GLY A 1001 19.05 -6.86 28.10
CA GLY A 1001 18.47 -6.35 26.83
C GLY A 1001 17.05 -5.76 26.94
N PRO A 1002 16.49 -5.24 25.83
CA PRO A 1002 15.31 -4.37 25.84
C PRO A 1002 13.98 -5.09 26.15
N ASP A 1003 13.94 -6.40 25.95
CA ASP A 1003 12.81 -7.28 26.27
C ASP A 1003 13.11 -8.20 27.48
N GLY A 1004 14.27 -8.01 28.13
CA GLY A 1004 14.76 -8.87 29.22
C GLY A 1004 14.13 -8.58 30.58
N VAL A 1005 14.15 -9.57 31.48
CA VAL A 1005 13.54 -9.47 32.82
C VAL A 1005 14.57 -8.98 33.85
N GLU A 1006 15.15 -7.80 33.65
CA GLU A 1006 16.15 -7.25 34.58
C GLU A 1006 15.55 -6.99 35.99
N PRO A 1007 16.18 -7.43 37.10
CA PRO A 1007 15.66 -7.18 38.45
C PRO A 1007 15.82 -5.70 38.86
N GLN A 1008 14.71 -5.03 39.21
CA GLN A 1008 14.68 -3.58 39.39
C GLN A 1008 14.97 -3.13 40.84
N THR A 1009 14.77 -4.01 41.81
CA THR A 1009 14.93 -3.74 43.25
C THR A 1009 15.91 -4.70 43.89
N LEU A 1010 16.56 -4.29 45.00
CA LEU A 1010 17.49 -5.16 45.74
C LEU A 1010 16.79 -6.42 46.28
N ASP A 1011 15.49 -6.37 46.53
CA ASP A 1011 14.70 -7.51 46.98
C ASP A 1011 14.39 -8.49 45.82
N GLU A 1012 14.19 -8.00 44.59
CA GLU A 1012 14.16 -8.86 43.39
C GLU A 1012 15.52 -9.52 43.14
N TRP A 1013 16.63 -8.81 43.33
CA TRP A 1013 17.98 -9.40 43.25
C TRP A 1013 18.19 -10.50 44.30
N LYS A 1014 17.77 -10.27 45.55
CA LYS A 1014 17.80 -11.29 46.61
C LYS A 1014 16.96 -12.51 46.26
N LEU A 1015 15.75 -12.30 45.73
CA LEU A 1015 14.84 -13.35 45.28
C LEU A 1015 15.45 -14.18 44.14
N LEU A 1016 16.00 -13.53 43.10
CA LEU A 1016 16.67 -14.20 41.98
C LEU A 1016 17.85 -15.06 42.45
N ILE A 1017 18.69 -14.52 43.34
CA ILE A 1017 19.84 -15.25 43.92
C ILE A 1017 19.35 -16.48 44.70
N GLN A 1018 18.31 -16.34 45.54
CA GLN A 1018 17.73 -17.46 46.30
C GLN A 1018 17.08 -18.52 45.39
N LEU A 1019 16.44 -18.13 44.29
CA LEU A 1019 15.89 -19.06 43.29
C LEU A 1019 17.01 -19.82 42.55
N SER A 1020 18.11 -19.14 42.17
CA SER A 1020 19.24 -19.79 41.50
C SER A 1020 19.90 -20.88 42.36
N GLN A 1021 19.97 -20.69 43.69
CA GLN A 1021 20.43 -21.70 44.65
C GLN A 1021 19.51 -22.93 44.65
N GLN A 1022 18.19 -22.73 44.64
CA GLN A 1022 17.20 -23.80 44.67
C GLN A 1022 17.23 -24.64 43.38
N CYS A 1023 17.32 -24.00 42.21
CA CYS A 1023 17.47 -24.68 40.92
C CYS A 1023 18.80 -25.44 40.81
N SER A 1024 19.91 -24.86 41.29
CA SER A 1024 21.23 -25.53 41.29
C SER A 1024 21.21 -26.86 42.06
N CYS A 1025 20.57 -26.89 43.23
CA CYS A 1025 20.44 -28.10 44.05
C CYS A 1025 19.53 -29.19 43.43
N ALA A 1026 18.70 -28.85 42.44
CA ALA A 1026 17.88 -29.82 41.70
C ALA A 1026 18.61 -30.38 40.48
N ALA A 1027 19.34 -29.54 39.74
CA ALA A 1027 20.02 -29.92 38.50
C ALA A 1027 21.07 -31.04 38.68
N ASP A 1028 21.75 -31.09 39.83
CA ASP A 1028 22.69 -32.17 40.18
C ASP A 1028 22.01 -33.55 40.34
N SER A 1029 20.68 -33.62 40.42
CA SER A 1029 19.93 -34.88 40.49
C SER A 1029 19.56 -35.49 39.13
N GLU A 1030 19.53 -34.71 38.04
CA GLU A 1030 19.02 -35.17 36.74
C GLU A 1030 20.11 -35.56 35.72
N GLN A 1031 21.39 -35.28 36.00
CA GLN A 1031 22.53 -35.50 35.08
C GLN A 1031 22.79 -36.97 34.66
N LEU A 1032 21.97 -37.93 35.06
CA LEU A 1032 22.15 -39.36 34.80
C LEU A 1032 21.20 -39.99 33.78
N THR A 1033 20.12 -39.32 33.34
CA THR A 1033 19.13 -39.91 32.42
C THR A 1033 18.54 -38.90 31.41
N GLY A 1034 19.15 -38.75 30.24
CA GLY A 1034 18.61 -37.82 29.23
C GLY A 1034 19.37 -37.62 27.92
N VAL A 1035 20.05 -38.64 27.36
CA VAL A 1035 20.68 -38.50 26.03
C VAL A 1035 19.66 -38.73 24.91
N ASN A 1036 19.30 -37.66 24.19
CA ASN A 1036 18.91 -37.63 22.77
C ASN A 1036 18.80 -36.17 22.28
N GLY A 1037 19.04 -35.91 20.99
CA GLY A 1037 19.00 -34.55 20.40
C GLY A 1037 20.27 -34.14 19.63
N SER A 1038 20.78 -35.01 18.76
CA SER A 1038 22.08 -34.84 18.10
C SER A 1038 22.06 -33.98 16.82
N SER A 1039 22.04 -32.64 16.93
CA SER A 1039 22.20 -31.74 15.76
C SER A 1039 22.71 -30.31 16.04
N LEU A 1040 23.56 -30.12 17.06
CA LEU A 1040 24.41 -28.93 17.18
C LEU A 1040 25.89 -29.34 17.10
N SER A 1041 26.47 -29.23 15.90
CA SER A 1041 27.89 -29.47 15.65
C SER A 1041 28.73 -28.28 16.11
N ASN A 1042 29.75 -28.55 16.92
CA ASN A 1042 30.75 -27.61 17.46
C ASN A 1042 31.03 -26.38 16.60
N ASP A 1043 30.82 -25.18 17.18
CA ASP A 1043 31.93 -24.27 17.43
C ASP A 1043 31.60 -23.30 18.58
N SER A 1044 32.63 -22.70 19.18
CA SER A 1044 32.57 -21.84 20.38
C SER A 1044 31.94 -22.45 21.64
N ALA A 1045 32.78 -23.02 22.51
CA ALA A 1045 32.44 -23.24 23.91
C ALA A 1045 32.61 -21.93 24.70
N ASP A 1046 31.58 -21.07 24.69
CA ASP A 1046 31.60 -19.80 25.42
C ASP A 1046 30.78 -19.89 26.72
N CYS A 1047 31.46 -20.01 27.86
CA CYS A 1047 30.83 -20.24 29.16
C CYS A 1047 30.13 -19.00 29.77
N GLY A 1048 29.92 -17.94 28.99
CA GLY A 1048 29.31 -16.69 29.47
C GLY A 1048 27.82 -16.75 29.80
N GLY A 1049 27.06 -17.68 29.21
CA GLY A 1049 25.59 -17.69 29.26
C GLY A 1049 24.93 -18.20 30.56
N LYS A 1050 25.63 -18.95 31.42
CA LYS A 1050 25.01 -19.63 32.57
C LYS A 1050 24.66 -18.71 33.74
N ILE A 1051 23.59 -19.05 34.47
CA ILE A 1051 23.16 -18.35 35.68
C ILE A 1051 23.99 -18.84 36.87
N SER A 1052 25.25 -18.40 36.91
CA SER A 1052 26.13 -18.62 38.06
C SER A 1052 25.98 -17.48 39.08
N PRO A 1053 26.18 -17.75 40.39
CA PRO A 1053 26.25 -16.70 41.40
C PRO A 1053 27.32 -15.64 41.09
N GLU A 1054 28.41 -16.00 40.41
CA GLU A 1054 29.44 -15.06 39.96
C GLU A 1054 28.93 -14.10 38.87
N ASN A 1055 28.19 -14.62 37.88
CA ASN A 1055 27.63 -13.79 36.81
C ASN A 1055 26.51 -12.88 37.34
N LEU A 1056 25.62 -13.39 38.20
CA LEU A 1056 24.61 -12.58 38.91
C LEU A 1056 25.26 -11.46 39.74
N THR A 1057 26.37 -11.76 40.42
CA THR A 1057 27.16 -10.77 41.18
C THR A 1057 27.73 -9.68 40.27
N LEU A 1058 28.24 -10.03 39.09
CA LEU A 1058 28.76 -9.06 38.13
C LEU A 1058 27.66 -8.15 37.58
N MET A 1059 26.45 -8.65 37.33
CA MET A 1059 25.32 -7.82 36.92
C MET A 1059 24.89 -6.87 38.05
N LEU A 1060 24.69 -7.39 39.26
CA LEU A 1060 24.34 -6.56 40.43
C LEU A 1060 25.42 -5.51 40.76
N ALA A 1061 26.70 -5.83 40.54
CA ALA A 1061 27.80 -4.88 40.71
C ALA A 1061 27.78 -3.75 39.67
N ARG A 1062 27.28 -3.98 38.45
CA ARG A 1062 27.07 -2.94 37.42
C ARG A 1062 25.90 -2.01 37.77
N THR A 1063 24.82 -2.54 38.37
CA THR A 1063 23.57 -1.80 38.62
C THR A 1063 23.53 -1.10 39.98
N ALA A 1064 23.87 -1.80 41.07
CA ALA A 1064 23.79 -1.30 42.45
C ALA A 1064 25.14 -0.86 43.05
N GLY A 1065 26.24 -1.14 42.36
CA GLY A 1065 27.61 -0.91 42.80
C GLY A 1065 28.24 -2.14 43.49
N PRO A 1066 29.56 -2.37 43.33
CA PRO A 1066 30.23 -3.62 43.73
C PRO A 1066 30.27 -3.86 45.24
N ASP A 1067 30.23 -2.82 46.07
CA ASP A 1067 30.23 -2.98 47.53
C ASP A 1067 28.84 -3.45 48.02
N ARG A 1068 27.76 -2.86 47.49
CA ARG A 1068 26.38 -3.28 47.75
C ARG A 1068 26.05 -4.67 47.20
N ALA A 1069 26.64 -5.04 46.07
CA ALA A 1069 26.49 -6.38 45.52
C ALA A 1069 27.00 -7.45 46.51
N LEU A 1070 28.11 -7.18 47.20
CA LEU A 1070 28.65 -8.08 48.22
C LEU A 1070 27.78 -8.12 49.48
N GLU A 1071 27.29 -6.98 49.97
CA GLU A 1071 26.33 -6.92 51.10
C GLU A 1071 25.09 -7.80 50.83
N VAL A 1072 24.52 -7.73 49.62
CA VAL A 1072 23.36 -8.54 49.20
C VAL A 1072 23.67 -10.05 49.16
N LEU A 1073 24.89 -10.44 48.78
CA LEU A 1073 25.30 -11.85 48.73
C LEU A 1073 25.56 -12.43 50.12
N GLU A 1074 26.11 -11.63 51.04
CA GLU A 1074 26.24 -12.01 52.45
C GLU A 1074 24.87 -12.18 53.12
N ASP A 1075 23.92 -11.26 52.86
CA ASP A 1075 22.50 -11.40 53.27
C ASP A 1075 21.83 -12.67 52.70
N CYS A 1076 22.19 -13.08 51.47
CA CYS A 1076 21.72 -14.32 50.83
C CYS A 1076 22.55 -15.57 51.19
N GLY A 1077 23.53 -15.47 52.10
CA GLY A 1077 24.36 -16.59 52.55
C GLY A 1077 25.34 -17.14 51.50
N VAL A 1078 25.61 -16.43 50.41
CA VAL A 1078 26.46 -16.89 49.31
C VAL A 1078 27.95 -16.65 49.63
N GLN A 1079 28.69 -17.71 49.97
CA GLN A 1079 30.15 -17.63 50.12
C GLN A 1079 30.86 -17.68 48.75
N LEU A 1080 30.88 -16.54 48.05
CA LEU A 1080 31.40 -16.44 46.69
C LEU A 1080 32.91 -16.16 46.61
N VAL A 1081 33.65 -17.04 45.94
CA VAL A 1081 35.07 -16.82 45.61
C VAL A 1081 35.19 -16.30 44.16
N LEU A 1082 34.99 -15.00 43.97
CA LEU A 1082 35.12 -14.34 42.66
C LEU A 1082 36.44 -14.70 41.95
N SER A 1083 36.39 -14.97 40.65
CA SER A 1083 37.56 -15.21 39.80
C SER A 1083 38.48 -13.98 39.70
N PRO A 1084 39.74 -14.15 39.23
CA PRO A 1084 40.64 -13.02 39.01
C PRO A 1084 40.12 -11.98 38.02
N HIS A 1085 39.30 -12.39 37.03
CA HIS A 1085 38.68 -11.49 36.07
C HIS A 1085 37.58 -10.65 36.72
N SER A 1086 36.65 -11.30 37.42
CA SER A 1086 35.54 -10.60 38.09
C SER A 1086 36.02 -9.64 39.19
N LYS A 1087 37.09 -10.00 39.91
CA LYS A 1087 37.77 -9.09 40.86
C LYS A 1087 38.31 -7.84 40.16
N LEU A 1088 38.90 -7.96 38.98
CA LEU A 1088 39.36 -6.82 38.18
C LEU A 1088 38.20 -5.94 37.71
N VAL A 1089 37.08 -6.53 37.28
CA VAL A 1089 35.86 -5.80 36.89
C VAL A 1089 35.28 -5.02 38.08
N CYS A 1090 35.15 -5.64 39.25
CA CYS A 1090 34.65 -4.96 40.45
C CYS A 1090 35.59 -3.82 40.93
N GLU A 1091 36.91 -3.98 40.85
CA GLU A 1091 37.85 -2.87 41.14
C GLU A 1091 37.77 -1.74 40.11
N LEU A 1092 37.58 -2.05 38.82
CA LEU A 1092 37.33 -1.03 37.80
C LEU A 1092 36.02 -0.25 38.08
N LEU A 1093 34.95 -0.95 38.47
CA LEU A 1093 33.67 -0.34 38.87
C LEU A 1093 33.82 0.55 40.12
N ARG A 1094 34.56 0.10 41.15
CA ARG A 1094 34.93 0.92 42.32
C ARG A 1094 35.68 2.20 41.91
N VAL A 1095 36.56 2.13 40.90
CA VAL A 1095 37.33 3.29 40.41
C VAL A 1095 36.49 4.22 39.55
N THR A 1096 35.52 3.73 38.76
CA THR A 1096 34.58 4.61 38.03
C THR A 1096 33.61 5.30 38.97
N GLU A 1097 33.06 4.60 39.96
CA GLU A 1097 32.14 5.20 40.93
C GLU A 1097 32.83 6.31 41.75
N LYS A 1098 34.08 6.09 42.18
CA LYS A 1098 34.94 7.09 42.86
C LYS A 1098 35.41 8.26 41.95
N ARG A 1099 35.02 8.28 40.67
CA ARG A 1099 35.22 9.41 39.74
C ARG A 1099 33.92 10.07 39.29
N GLN A 1100 32.78 9.46 39.61
CA GLN A 1100 31.45 9.91 39.22
C GLN A 1100 30.70 10.54 40.41
N ARG A 1101 31.14 10.23 41.63
CA ARG A 1101 30.92 10.99 42.87
C ARG A 1101 31.99 12.09 43.02
#